data_AF-A0AAF3EET2-F1
#
_entry.id   AF-A0AAF3EET2-F1
#
_cell.length_a   1.000
_cell.length_b   1.000
_cell.length_c   1.000
_cell.angle_alpha   90.00
_cell.angle_beta   90.00
_cell.angle_gamma   90.00
#
_symmetry.space_group_name_H-M   'P 1'
#
loop_
_entity.id
_entity.type
_entity.pdbx_description
1 polymer ?
#
loop_
_entity_poly.entity_id
_entity_poly.type
_entity_poly.pdbx_seq_one_letter_code
_entity_poly.pdbx_strand_id
1 'polypeptide(L)'
;MKRERSSSSAVEKEEKGSKSSRRETEPSPSSGDDKFYNEKKTFCKLFDFYYRVSVSTDCLDEKVHSTNGSKSGNRLKTFAKHLIDALTEGMGERFDDIGIYCKHFGDKQILASNFEFFIAFRASTDWSNPLTTGPIGNLPEAATFREFWGEKSELRKFGDNTIKEAVLWAKNGNDDVPNQILTFLLDTKFSILPSSIVSCCHVNSLYLPHKPTFDITTSAFARLNEYLRGLKDIPLRVTTVIGTSPFLRGTEPLESSVRFTVDSSKIDDSLSIALPNEKEGPFWTRSIDVFIRLEYSYNWGNDVELIRQFIIAFYVLLSEQLKKQCGLHCHPTTGALYVQVDKTAFRIVIVNEKILAILGQKVENMKNSGMERVDKSTENIRLAHFTKIYKTELGIKQRLGALSLKYRHFAAACQLFKHWLGRQMLSEYLHNLAIELLVAAVFETNSIPRSAAAAFYKVLLLLTTHDWLKKPLIVDLDEKSTDESRAKIEADFVATRFVLPPMVIATQEDPIGTMWTTETPTPTLMRRLIAVASLSCQSIEDCFTSETTGDLNHLFQQQELQFDAKIMIHPSFHVDRHRVKIKGLQTEFNLPVLDFHPVELFVERLQNDFQKVALFFYDRYSAGEIGLKWNDPVMKMKAKIYKASLYKLDSDEQGEMVVNKGEIYEEIGLMGKAMVSTILEKDLVVWSDDCMSELPSDTKRSLMTTLKTNVLNESTSKNSSKRKRNLIEKQEQENVPVETSSKNIPGMNGKMLEETPKKVVNGSQMKTALQEFLRDPTAPKFNSPKQMLIIDSTSGSEAEEEQEDDEEEIEESKALTNVRSNKHRKKNPSKNGQSKKMKVLTPSYRKQTVASKLKRKSASRAAKAEPVADPIASKKSTKKGKNGQKKRQKMDDLTEAMTSGMQVDPNALGTHPRYSMFKNTAKAAEAQANRRADALDRQRNARIDHHNKMRQLAQGPWEEEDDEETTEATEDLELDDATKESSESTSRTQPRQKRNPYENQLMTSEWLVDIPDKEMMQHEWIMVPCPVGRRCLIVASQGVTTAYAKNGKLISQFASALPGGRGSQKTQAYTILDCILGSDRNVYCLDLLCWKGAAYTDNDFAFRQFFLRSRIEELSSPRNNEKKFILLPSCLCEVSAMETFMQQNFPFTLDGLLFYYSEVHYIAGQNPLVGWLKPFMLPDVLNVKVPSTYLFSANGKSTNEFIKEFNDKNCFKSKIEVDVESIEE
;
A
#
# COMPACT_ATOMS: atom_id res chain seq x y z
N MET A 1 52.43 -39.63 28.14
CA MET A 1 53.22 -40.26 29.23
C MET A 1 52.92 -39.56 30.55
N LYS A 2 53.57 -39.96 31.65
CA LYS A 2 53.63 -39.32 32.98
C LYS A 2 53.86 -37.77 32.86
N ARG A 3 53.49 -36.90 33.81
CA ARG A 3 53.18 -37.09 35.26
C ARG A 3 52.44 -35.86 35.88
N GLU A 4 51.86 -36.05 37.08
CA GLU A 4 51.65 -35.15 38.25
C GLU A 4 51.48 -33.60 38.12
N ARG A 5 50.94 -32.84 39.09
CA ARG A 5 49.79 -32.95 40.04
C ARG A 5 49.89 -31.74 41.00
N SER A 6 48.89 -30.86 41.02
CA SER A 6 48.73 -29.78 42.01
C SER A 6 47.33 -29.19 41.89
N SER A 7 46.85 -28.47 42.93
CA SER A 7 45.44 -28.06 43.00
C SER A 7 45.15 -26.97 44.03
N SER A 8 44.41 -25.91 43.64
CA SER A 8 43.59 -25.09 44.55
C SER A 8 42.47 -24.34 43.79
N SER A 9 41.33 -24.13 44.47
CA SER A 9 40.31 -23.07 44.29
C SER A 9 40.25 -22.36 42.91
N ALA A 10 39.32 -22.64 41.99
CA ALA A 10 37.85 -22.67 42.08
C ALA A 10 37.15 -21.29 42.17
N VAL A 11 37.08 -20.60 41.03
CA VAL A 11 35.92 -19.77 40.64
C VAL A 11 35.53 -20.24 39.24
N GLU A 12 34.31 -20.71 39.07
CA GLU A 12 33.83 -21.29 37.81
C GLU A 12 32.43 -20.74 37.49
N LYS A 13 32.32 -19.94 36.41
CA LYS A 13 31.09 -19.81 35.62
C LYS A 13 31.31 -19.11 34.28
N GLU A 14 30.66 -19.67 33.26
CA GLU A 14 30.18 -18.98 32.05
C GLU A 14 31.20 -18.22 31.16
N GLU A 15 32.18 -18.95 30.60
CA GLU A 15 32.83 -18.55 29.34
C GLU A 15 32.92 -19.74 28.34
N LYS A 16 31.80 -20.09 27.70
CA LYS A 16 31.74 -21.02 26.54
C LYS A 16 30.62 -20.65 25.57
N GLY A 17 30.88 -19.72 24.66
CA GLY A 17 30.01 -19.39 23.52
C GLY A 17 30.78 -18.62 22.44
N SER A 18 30.51 -18.94 21.17
CA SER A 18 31.08 -18.32 19.96
C SER A 18 32.60 -18.06 19.89
N LYS A 19 33.30 -18.92 19.14
CA LYS A 19 34.49 -18.50 18.36
C LYS A 19 34.11 -18.51 16.88
N SER A 20 33.46 -17.44 16.42
CA SER A 20 33.04 -17.31 15.02
C SER A 20 33.20 -15.88 14.49
N SER A 21 33.53 -15.79 13.20
CA SER A 21 33.88 -14.58 12.45
C SER A 21 35.09 -13.77 12.97
N ARG A 22 36.13 -13.67 12.14
CA ARG A 22 36.99 -12.47 12.12
C ARG A 22 36.21 -11.38 11.40
N ARG A 23 35.78 -10.34 12.10
CA ARG A 23 35.40 -9.05 11.52
C ARG A 23 36.46 -8.00 11.92
N GLU A 24 36.41 -6.84 11.29
CA GLU A 24 37.42 -5.79 11.46
C GLU A 24 37.51 -5.35 12.93
N THR A 25 38.74 -5.15 13.41
CA THR A 25 38.99 -4.83 14.81
C THR A 25 38.59 -3.39 15.11
N GLU A 26 37.39 -3.20 15.68
CA GLU A 26 37.16 -2.03 16.52
C GLU A 26 38.21 -2.01 17.65
N PRO A 27 38.75 -0.84 18.01
CA PRO A 27 39.80 -0.74 19.02
C PRO A 27 39.22 -1.12 20.39
N SER A 28 39.74 -2.19 20.98
CA SER A 28 39.52 -2.48 22.40
C SER A 28 40.07 -1.31 23.23
N PRO A 29 39.27 -0.65 24.09
CA PRO A 29 39.77 0.43 24.94
C PRO A 29 40.85 -0.14 25.86
N SER A 30 42.04 0.46 25.84
CA SER A 30 43.18 -0.03 26.60
C SER A 30 43.20 0.55 28.02
N SER A 31 44.21 0.17 28.80
CA SER A 31 44.23 0.38 30.25
C SER A 31 44.36 1.85 30.65
N GLY A 32 43.33 2.39 31.31
CA GLY A 32 43.41 3.54 32.21
C GLY A 32 43.55 4.92 31.56
N ASP A 33 44.59 5.13 30.76
CA ASP A 33 44.96 6.44 30.20
C ASP A 33 44.16 6.81 28.93
N ASP A 34 43.46 5.85 28.31
CA ASP A 34 42.72 6.00 27.04
C ASP A 34 41.42 6.85 27.13
N LYS A 35 40.99 7.26 28.34
CA LYS A 35 39.75 8.05 28.53
C LYS A 35 39.80 9.47 27.95
N PHE A 36 40.99 9.93 27.52
CA PHE A 36 41.22 11.23 26.89
C PHE A 36 41.38 11.07 25.37
N TYR A 37 40.31 11.33 24.62
CA TYR A 37 40.32 11.19 23.17
C TYR A 37 40.83 12.47 22.50
N ASN A 38 41.56 12.33 21.39
CA ASN A 38 42.01 13.45 20.56
C ASN A 38 41.16 13.64 19.29
N GLU A 39 40.38 12.62 18.89
CA GLU A 39 39.59 12.62 17.64
C GLU A 39 38.09 12.76 17.88
N LYS A 40 37.48 13.75 17.20
CA LYS A 40 36.05 14.06 17.26
C LYS A 40 35.12 12.90 16.85
N LYS A 41 35.50 12.12 15.83
CA LYS A 41 34.60 11.18 15.13
C LYS A 41 34.33 9.88 15.87
N THR A 42 35.12 9.56 16.89
CA THR A 42 35.02 8.30 17.64
C THR A 42 33.97 8.39 18.76
N PHE A 43 33.75 9.59 19.31
CA PHE A 43 32.81 9.85 20.40
C PHE A 43 31.38 9.40 20.08
N CYS A 44 30.87 9.77 18.91
CA CYS A 44 29.48 9.56 18.51
C CYS A 44 29.08 8.07 18.37
N LYS A 45 30.06 7.18 18.27
CA LYS A 45 29.86 5.75 18.00
C LYS A 45 29.89 4.89 19.28
N LEU A 46 30.64 5.33 20.29
CA LEU A 46 30.96 4.54 21.48
C LEU A 46 30.03 4.80 22.68
N PHE A 47 29.41 5.98 22.76
CA PHE A 47 28.67 6.46 23.93
C PHE A 47 27.18 6.67 23.62
N ASP A 48 26.37 6.89 24.67
CA ASP A 48 24.91 7.01 24.57
C ASP A 48 24.39 8.42 24.89
N PHE A 49 25.08 9.14 25.78
CA PHE A 49 24.70 10.46 26.29
C PHE A 49 25.89 11.41 26.25
N TYR A 50 25.64 12.67 25.94
CA TYR A 50 26.66 13.69 25.64
C TYR A 50 26.30 15.02 26.29
N TYR A 51 27.28 15.63 26.97
CA TYR A 51 27.14 16.91 27.64
C TYR A 51 28.33 17.82 27.29
N ARG A 52 28.04 19.06 26.88
CA ARG A 52 29.04 20.13 26.78
C ARG A 52 29.03 20.94 28.06
N VAL A 53 30.21 21.19 28.63
CA VAL A 53 30.42 21.96 29.85
C VAL A 53 31.41 23.08 29.57
N SER A 54 31.00 24.32 29.77
CA SER A 54 31.88 25.49 29.67
C SER A 54 32.50 25.82 31.03
N VAL A 55 33.82 25.93 31.08
CA VAL A 55 34.60 26.10 32.32
C VAL A 55 35.51 27.32 32.19
N SER A 56 35.39 28.31 33.08
CA SER A 56 36.27 29.48 33.06
C SER A 56 37.70 29.14 33.52
N THR A 57 38.65 29.99 33.16
CA THR A 57 40.03 29.96 33.67
C THR A 57 40.09 29.80 35.18
N ASP A 58 39.23 30.54 35.88
CA ASP A 58 39.34 30.75 37.32
C ASP A 58 38.91 29.47 38.08
N CYS A 59 37.79 28.87 37.68
CA CYS A 59 37.33 27.57 38.19
C CYS A 59 38.32 26.45 37.90
N LEU A 60 39.00 26.50 36.74
CA LEU A 60 39.99 25.51 36.36
C LEU A 60 41.28 25.63 37.19
N ASP A 61 41.77 26.86 37.38
CA ASP A 61 43.00 27.10 38.13
C ASP A 61 42.83 26.91 39.64
N GLU A 62 41.68 27.25 40.25
CA GLU A 62 41.38 26.90 41.65
C GLU A 62 41.57 25.41 41.93
N LYS A 63 41.08 24.54 41.03
CA LYS A 63 41.07 23.09 41.24
C LYS A 63 42.39 22.41 40.85
N VAL A 64 43.18 23.01 39.96
CA VAL A 64 44.51 22.49 39.55
C VAL A 64 45.62 22.86 40.53
N HIS A 65 45.59 24.05 41.14
CA HIS A 65 46.63 24.47 42.10
C HIS A 65 46.58 23.77 43.47
N SER A 66 45.53 22.97 43.74
CA SER A 66 45.38 22.19 44.97
C SER A 66 46.36 21.00 45.11
N THR A 67 47.01 20.57 44.02
CA THR A 67 47.88 19.39 44.00
C THR A 67 49.36 19.73 43.82
N ASN A 68 50.20 19.24 44.73
CA ASN A 68 51.63 19.58 44.79
C ASN A 68 52.45 19.11 43.57
N GLY A 69 53.08 20.06 42.88
CA GLY A 69 54.48 19.90 42.46
C GLY A 69 54.82 19.00 41.27
N SER A 70 53.94 18.83 40.28
CA SER A 70 54.28 18.13 39.03
C SER A 70 54.53 19.08 37.84
N LYS A 71 55.46 18.71 36.95
CA LYS A 71 55.97 19.57 35.86
C LYS A 71 55.00 19.64 34.69
N SER A 72 54.36 20.80 34.49
CA SER A 72 53.84 21.34 33.20
C SER A 72 52.99 20.43 32.29
N GLY A 73 52.47 19.31 32.80
CA GLY A 73 51.73 18.27 32.05
C GLY A 73 50.30 18.62 31.65
N ASN A 74 50.07 19.83 31.10
CA ASN A 74 48.78 20.39 30.66
C ASN A 74 47.66 20.38 31.72
N ARG A 75 47.42 21.56 32.32
CA ARG A 75 46.38 21.82 33.35
C ARG A 75 45.00 21.25 33.01
N LEU A 76 44.63 21.22 31.73
CA LEU A 76 43.33 20.72 31.26
C LEU A 76 43.16 19.21 31.52
N LYS A 77 44.26 18.43 31.46
CA LYS A 77 44.23 17.00 31.77
C LYS A 77 44.11 16.73 33.26
N THR A 78 44.76 17.53 34.12
CA THR A 78 44.60 17.45 35.58
C THR A 78 43.16 17.76 35.98
N PHE A 79 42.58 18.84 35.46
CA PHE A 79 41.17 19.18 35.70
C PHE A 79 40.23 18.07 35.21
N ALA A 80 40.40 17.59 33.98
CA ALA A 80 39.56 16.52 33.43
C ALA A 80 39.70 15.19 34.19
N LYS A 81 40.87 14.89 34.76
CA LYS A 81 41.03 13.74 35.66
C LYS A 81 40.21 13.91 36.95
N HIS A 82 40.36 15.03 37.67
CA HIS A 82 39.58 15.27 38.89
C HIS A 82 38.07 15.22 38.62
N LEU A 83 37.63 15.67 37.44
CA LEU A 83 36.25 15.55 36.98
C LEU A 83 35.82 14.09 36.73
N ILE A 84 36.64 13.26 36.07
CA ILE A 84 36.37 11.82 35.92
C ILE A 84 36.30 11.13 37.29
N ASP A 85 37.22 11.44 38.20
CA ASP A 85 37.27 10.84 39.54
C ASP A 85 35.98 11.17 40.31
N ALA A 86 35.57 12.44 40.37
CA ALA A 86 34.34 12.88 41.04
C ALA A 86 33.05 12.36 40.38
N LEU A 87 33.02 12.22 39.05
CA LEU A 87 31.89 11.60 38.35
C LEU A 87 31.83 10.09 38.57
N THR A 88 32.97 9.42 38.73
CA THR A 88 33.02 7.99 39.05
C THR A 88 32.55 7.73 40.49
N GLU A 89 32.93 8.58 41.44
CA GLU A 89 32.45 8.50 42.83
C GLU A 89 30.94 8.83 42.93
N GLY A 90 30.47 9.87 42.24
CA GLY A 90 29.07 10.31 42.33
C GLY A 90 28.07 9.57 41.44
N MET A 91 28.52 8.94 40.34
CA MET A 91 27.66 8.34 39.31
C MET A 91 28.16 6.97 38.80
N GLY A 92 29.20 6.37 39.36
CA GLY A 92 29.83 5.14 38.82
C GLY A 92 28.89 3.94 38.65
N GLU A 93 27.86 3.78 39.47
CA GLU A 93 26.82 2.74 39.31
C GLU A 93 26.00 2.90 38.01
N ARG A 94 26.06 4.07 37.37
CA ARG A 94 25.14 4.50 36.29
C ARG A 94 25.74 4.38 34.90
N PHE A 95 27.05 4.28 34.75
CA PHE A 95 27.71 4.21 33.45
C PHE A 95 28.76 3.10 33.37
N ASP A 96 28.77 2.40 32.25
CA ASP A 96 29.73 1.33 31.92
C ASP A 96 31.05 1.91 31.36
N ASP A 97 31.06 3.18 30.93
CA ASP A 97 32.27 3.94 30.57
C ASP A 97 32.03 5.46 30.53
N ILE A 98 33.12 6.24 30.60
CA ILE A 98 33.13 7.70 30.50
C ILE A 98 34.33 8.17 29.67
N GLY A 99 34.07 8.99 28.65
CA GLY A 99 35.08 9.66 27.84
C GLY A 99 35.02 11.18 28.01
N ILE A 100 36.18 11.85 28.01
CA ILE A 100 36.27 13.31 27.93
C ILE A 100 37.10 13.75 26.71
N TYR A 101 36.56 14.72 25.98
CA TYR A 101 37.21 15.44 24.88
C TYR A 101 37.30 16.93 25.21
N CYS A 102 38.45 17.53 24.87
CA CYS A 102 38.61 18.98 24.79
C CYS A 102 39.51 19.29 23.60
N LYS A 103 39.08 20.24 22.74
CA LYS A 103 39.79 20.74 21.55
C LYS A 103 41.24 21.16 21.84
N HIS A 104 41.52 21.50 23.09
CA HIS A 104 42.78 22.06 23.59
C HIS A 104 43.72 21.05 24.30
N PHE A 105 43.46 19.74 24.21
CA PHE A 105 44.33 18.69 24.78
C PHE A 105 45.67 18.51 24.05
N GLY A 106 46.49 19.56 23.96
CA GLY A 106 47.84 19.51 23.40
C GLY A 106 48.55 20.87 23.36
N ASP A 107 47.78 21.95 23.28
CA ASP A 107 48.30 23.33 23.21
C ASP A 107 49.08 23.71 24.48
N LYS A 108 50.28 24.27 24.30
CA LYS A 108 51.17 24.68 25.41
C LYS A 108 51.00 26.13 25.83
N GLN A 109 50.29 26.93 25.04
CA GLN A 109 49.95 28.33 25.31
C GLN A 109 48.52 28.57 24.80
N ILE A 110 47.61 28.91 25.71
CA ILE A 110 46.21 29.20 25.40
C ILE A 110 45.79 30.41 26.24
N LEU A 111 45.20 31.40 25.59
CA LEU A 111 44.69 32.63 26.21
C LEU A 111 43.16 32.69 26.14
N ALA A 112 42.50 31.53 26.17
CA ALA A 112 41.05 31.41 26.20
C ALA A 112 40.56 31.68 27.64
N SER A 113 39.53 32.51 27.79
CA SER A 113 38.88 32.79 29.08
C SER A 113 37.97 31.65 29.55
N ASN A 114 37.42 30.87 28.61
CA ASN A 114 36.62 29.67 28.87
C ASN A 114 37.15 28.50 28.03
N PHE A 115 37.04 27.29 28.57
CA PHE A 115 37.34 26.03 27.91
C PHE A 115 36.07 25.19 27.78
N GLU A 116 35.83 24.60 26.62
CA GLU A 116 34.73 23.64 26.43
C GLU A 116 35.23 22.20 26.64
N PHE A 117 34.60 21.51 27.60
CA PHE A 117 34.78 20.08 27.82
C PHE A 117 33.53 19.33 27.33
N PHE A 118 33.75 18.25 26.59
CA PHE A 118 32.69 17.37 26.10
C PHE A 118 32.81 16.05 26.85
N ILE A 119 31.80 15.75 27.67
CA ILE A 119 31.70 14.56 28.52
C ILE A 119 30.70 13.61 27.86
N ALA A 120 31.08 12.35 27.66
CA ALA A 120 30.19 11.34 27.14
C ALA A 120 30.18 10.08 28.02
N PHE A 121 29.02 9.45 28.11
CA PHE A 121 28.76 8.29 28.97
C PHE A 121 28.18 7.14 28.15
N ARG A 122 28.69 5.91 28.38
CA ARG A 122 28.05 4.67 27.94
C ARG A 122 27.21 4.18 29.11
N ALA A 123 25.89 4.12 28.95
CA ALA A 123 25.01 3.99 30.12
C ALA A 123 24.83 2.53 30.57
N SER A 124 24.83 2.33 31.89
CA SER A 124 24.45 1.05 32.51
C SER A 124 22.91 0.87 32.51
N THR A 125 22.42 -0.22 33.10
CA THR A 125 20.98 -0.38 33.40
C THR A 125 20.43 0.66 34.36
N ASP A 126 21.27 1.20 35.25
CA ASP A 126 20.87 2.03 36.40
C ASP A 126 20.99 3.53 36.13
N TRP A 127 21.28 3.92 34.88
CA TRP A 127 21.27 5.31 34.41
C TRP A 127 20.04 6.09 34.92
N SER A 128 18.83 5.55 34.68
CA SER A 128 17.57 6.20 35.08
C SER A 128 17.10 5.96 36.53
N ASN A 129 17.90 5.30 37.37
CA ASN A 129 17.52 4.93 38.75
C ASN A 129 17.30 6.19 39.61
N PRO A 130 16.12 6.41 40.23
CA PRO A 130 15.79 7.67 40.93
C PRO A 130 16.55 7.90 42.25
N LEU A 131 17.31 6.90 42.70
CA LEU A 131 18.02 6.88 43.97
C LEU A 131 19.51 6.59 43.70
N THR A 132 20.42 7.25 44.39
CA THR A 132 21.82 6.77 44.54
C THR A 132 21.91 6.08 45.90
N THR A 133 22.36 4.82 45.93
CA THR A 133 22.43 4.02 47.15
C THR A 133 23.80 4.08 47.80
N GLY A 134 23.86 4.50 49.06
CA GLY A 134 25.07 4.49 49.87
C GLY A 134 25.22 3.23 50.73
N PRO A 135 26.29 3.18 51.55
CA PRO A 135 26.54 2.10 52.50
C PRO A 135 25.55 2.13 53.69
N ILE A 136 25.58 1.06 54.49
CA ILE A 136 24.76 0.95 55.72
C ILE A 136 25.19 2.05 56.70
N GLY A 137 24.23 2.79 57.26
CA GLY A 137 24.46 4.07 57.96
C GLY A 137 25.30 4.02 59.25
N ASN A 138 25.71 2.83 59.71
CA ASN A 138 26.58 2.60 60.87
C ASN A 138 28.01 2.19 60.50
N LEU A 139 28.35 2.09 59.21
CA LEU A 139 29.67 1.77 58.70
C LEU A 139 30.51 3.05 58.50
N PRO A 140 31.86 3.00 58.59
CA PRO A 140 32.70 4.19 58.41
C PRO A 140 32.56 4.83 57.02
N GLU A 141 32.25 4.04 55.98
CA GLU A 141 31.98 4.52 54.62
C GLU A 141 30.71 5.39 54.54
N ALA A 142 29.81 5.32 55.53
CA ALA A 142 28.67 6.24 55.63
C ALA A 142 29.08 7.65 56.11
N ALA A 143 30.27 7.82 56.69
CA ALA A 143 30.82 9.16 56.96
C ALA A 143 31.31 9.81 55.66
N THR A 144 32.11 9.11 54.86
CA THR A 144 32.61 9.63 53.58
C THR A 144 31.49 9.87 52.57
N PHE A 145 30.47 9.00 52.51
CA PHE A 145 29.29 9.22 51.66
C PHE A 145 28.54 10.52 52.03
N ARG A 146 28.36 10.80 53.33
CA ARG A 146 27.74 12.05 53.81
C ARG A 146 28.62 13.29 53.56
N GLU A 147 29.94 13.17 53.68
CA GLU A 147 30.88 14.25 53.34
C GLU A 147 30.88 14.55 51.83
N PHE A 148 30.77 13.51 50.99
CA PHE A 148 30.67 13.65 49.54
C PHE A 148 29.35 14.31 49.11
N TRP A 149 28.19 13.86 49.61
CA TRP A 149 26.88 14.37 49.18
C TRP A 149 26.36 15.57 49.99
N GLY A 150 26.91 15.85 51.17
CA GLY A 150 26.47 16.94 52.05
C GLY A 150 24.99 16.80 52.44
N GLU A 151 24.27 17.93 52.40
CA GLU A 151 22.83 18.02 52.75
C GLU A 151 21.89 17.17 51.87
N LYS A 152 22.40 16.58 50.78
CA LYS A 152 21.64 15.63 49.94
C LYS A 152 21.56 14.21 50.51
N SER A 153 22.41 13.85 51.47
CA SER A 153 22.43 12.50 52.05
C SER A 153 21.32 12.33 53.10
N GLU A 154 20.47 11.32 52.94
CA GLU A 154 19.45 10.92 53.91
C GLU A 154 19.59 9.44 54.32
N LEU A 155 19.38 9.15 55.62
CA LEU A 155 19.25 7.78 56.11
C LEU A 155 17.87 7.22 55.71
N ARG A 156 17.89 6.26 54.78
CA ARG A 156 16.68 5.68 54.18
C ARG A 156 16.54 4.21 54.57
N LYS A 157 15.33 3.81 54.98
CA LYS A 157 15.00 2.40 55.24
C LYS A 157 14.51 1.72 53.96
N PHE A 158 15.09 0.56 53.65
CA PHE A 158 14.81 -0.23 52.45
C PHE A 158 13.84 -1.39 52.75
N GLY A 159 13.32 -2.03 51.69
CA GLY A 159 12.34 -3.13 51.79
C GLY A 159 12.88 -4.41 52.44
N ASP A 160 14.21 -4.58 52.45
CA ASP A 160 14.94 -5.63 53.19
C ASP A 160 15.09 -5.31 54.70
N ASN A 161 14.53 -4.18 55.16
CA ASN A 161 14.68 -3.57 56.48
C ASN A 161 16.08 -2.98 56.79
N THR A 162 17.03 -2.97 55.86
CA THR A 162 18.30 -2.27 56.05
C THR A 162 18.10 -0.75 56.09
N ILE A 163 18.99 -0.04 56.78
CA ILE A 163 19.05 1.42 56.80
C ILE A 163 20.40 1.82 56.22
N LYS A 164 20.37 2.52 55.08
CA LYS A 164 21.55 2.97 54.36
C LYS A 164 21.48 4.48 54.16
N GLU A 165 22.63 5.11 53.99
CA GLU A 165 22.66 6.44 53.38
C GLU A 165 22.14 6.35 51.94
N ALA A 166 21.46 7.38 51.46
CA ALA A 166 20.99 7.46 50.09
C ALA A 166 20.80 8.92 49.65
N VAL A 167 20.74 9.14 48.34
CA VAL A 167 20.32 10.43 47.77
C VAL A 167 19.14 10.21 46.82
N LEU A 168 18.02 10.89 47.06
CA LEU A 168 16.84 10.85 46.22
C LEU A 168 16.85 12.01 45.21
N TRP A 169 16.82 11.65 43.92
CA TRP A 169 16.81 12.63 42.81
C TRP A 169 15.40 12.84 42.27
N ALA A 170 14.64 11.76 42.11
CA ALA A 170 13.29 11.80 41.57
C ALA A 170 12.32 10.90 42.34
N LYS A 171 11.01 11.13 42.18
CA LYS A 171 9.97 10.22 42.75
C LYS A 171 9.91 8.87 42.03
N ASN A 172 10.11 8.90 40.71
CA ASN A 172 10.11 7.75 39.80
C ASN A 172 11.36 7.85 38.90
N GLY A 173 11.88 6.70 38.46
CA GLY A 173 13.05 6.68 37.56
C GLY A 173 12.79 7.36 36.22
N ASN A 174 13.70 8.23 35.81
CA ASN A 174 13.64 8.98 34.55
C ASN A 174 15.06 9.25 34.02
N ASP A 175 15.14 9.60 32.74
CA ASP A 175 16.42 9.68 32.01
C ASP A 175 17.16 11.02 32.23
N ASP A 176 16.59 11.93 33.04
CA ASP A 176 17.15 13.23 33.45
C ASP A 176 17.84 13.18 34.84
N VAL A 177 17.63 12.13 35.64
CA VAL A 177 18.35 11.95 36.92
C VAL A 177 19.88 12.09 36.77
N PRO A 178 20.54 11.50 35.75
CA PRO A 178 21.97 11.71 35.50
C PRO A 178 22.36 13.15 35.21
N ASN A 179 21.51 13.92 34.52
CA ASN A 179 21.71 15.34 34.25
C ASN A 179 21.62 16.16 35.56
N GLN A 180 20.70 15.81 36.45
CA GLN A 180 20.58 16.43 37.78
C GLN A 180 21.79 16.13 38.67
N ILE A 181 22.32 14.90 38.64
CA ILE A 181 23.53 14.54 39.41
C ILE A 181 24.76 15.25 38.83
N LEU A 182 24.96 15.21 37.52
CA LEU A 182 26.05 15.90 36.82
C LEU A 182 26.04 17.40 37.15
N THR A 183 24.86 18.02 37.12
CA THR A 183 24.66 19.44 37.49
C THR A 183 25.04 19.70 38.94
N PHE A 184 24.56 18.87 39.88
CA PHE A 184 24.90 19.01 41.30
C PHE A 184 26.40 18.85 41.58
N LEU A 185 27.07 17.90 40.93
CA LEU A 185 28.51 17.67 41.10
C LEU A 185 29.35 18.80 40.52
N LEU A 186 28.99 19.31 39.34
CA LEU A 186 29.70 20.44 38.71
C LEU A 186 29.54 21.74 39.51
N ASP A 187 28.34 22.02 40.02
CA ASP A 187 28.08 23.17 40.89
C ASP A 187 28.82 23.03 42.23
N THR A 188 28.56 21.97 43.00
CA THR A 188 29.06 21.84 44.38
C THR A 188 30.53 21.45 44.52
N LYS A 189 31.13 20.75 43.55
CA LYS A 189 32.54 20.32 43.61
C LYS A 189 33.47 21.16 42.74
N PHE A 190 32.97 21.79 41.67
CA PHE A 190 33.79 22.52 40.70
C PHE A 190 33.41 24.01 40.53
N SER A 191 32.39 24.50 41.24
CA SER A 191 31.90 25.90 41.14
C SER A 191 31.34 26.26 39.74
N ILE A 192 30.96 25.26 38.94
CA ILE A 192 30.48 25.45 37.56
C ILE A 192 28.96 25.58 37.56
N LEU A 193 28.49 26.77 37.20
CA LEU A 193 27.06 27.09 37.16
C LEU A 193 26.27 26.12 36.25
N PRO A 194 25.05 25.70 36.65
CA PRO A 194 24.18 24.85 35.83
C PRO A 194 23.91 25.35 34.41
N SER A 195 23.91 26.67 34.20
CA SER A 195 23.74 27.31 32.88
C SER A 195 24.90 27.05 31.90
N SER A 196 26.05 26.60 32.39
CA SER A 196 27.22 26.24 31.58
C SER A 196 27.17 24.80 31.05
N ILE A 197 26.12 24.03 31.39
CA ILE A 197 25.93 22.63 31.02
C ILE A 197 24.85 22.54 29.93
N VAL A 198 25.16 21.88 28.82
CA VAL A 198 24.23 21.63 27.72
C VAL A 198 24.23 20.15 27.38
N SER A 199 23.06 19.49 27.46
CA SER A 199 22.90 18.12 26.95
C SER A 199 22.74 18.14 25.43
N CYS A 200 23.75 17.67 24.71
CA CYS A 200 23.79 17.67 23.25
C CYS A 200 22.99 16.52 22.62
N CYS A 201 22.52 15.56 23.45
CA CYS A 201 21.67 14.45 23.02
C CYS A 201 20.17 14.71 23.26
N HIS A 202 19.79 15.94 23.62
CA HIS A 202 18.38 16.30 23.78
C HIS A 202 17.66 16.33 22.41
N VAL A 203 16.67 15.46 22.24
CA VAL A 203 15.72 15.51 21.13
C VAL A 203 14.38 15.96 21.69
N ASN A 204 13.73 16.91 21.03
CA ASN A 204 12.48 17.49 21.53
C ASN A 204 11.39 16.41 21.73
N SER A 205 10.76 16.45 22.90
CA SER A 205 9.62 15.60 23.29
C SER A 205 8.46 15.55 22.28
N LEU A 206 8.33 16.54 21.38
CA LEU A 206 7.36 16.55 20.27
C LEU A 206 7.56 15.42 19.23
N TYR A 207 8.73 14.76 19.23
CA TYR A 207 9.10 13.65 18.35
C TYR A 207 9.23 12.30 19.08
N LEU A 208 8.85 12.23 20.36
CA LEU A 208 9.06 11.07 21.25
C LEU A 208 7.72 10.56 21.81
N PRO A 209 7.66 9.31 22.31
CA PRO A 209 6.41 8.68 22.72
C PRO A 209 5.65 9.50 23.78
N HIS A 210 4.42 9.89 23.47
CA HIS A 210 3.59 10.69 24.36
C HIS A 210 2.93 9.78 25.41
N LYS A 211 3.76 9.29 26.36
CA LYS A 211 3.48 8.26 27.39
C LYS A 211 1.99 8.04 27.76
N PRO A 212 1.21 9.03 28.25
CA PRO A 212 -0.18 8.77 28.64
C PRO A 212 -1.10 8.34 27.48
N THR A 213 -0.73 8.57 26.22
CA THR A 213 -1.49 8.08 25.06
C THR A 213 -1.23 6.59 24.86
N PHE A 214 0.04 6.15 24.83
CA PHE A 214 0.43 4.75 24.86
C PHE A 214 -0.17 3.97 26.04
N ASP A 215 -0.08 4.51 27.27
CA ASP A 215 -0.58 3.87 28.49
C ASP A 215 -2.10 3.62 28.45
N ILE A 216 -2.88 4.57 27.89
CA ILE A 216 -4.34 4.40 27.76
C ILE A 216 -4.68 3.46 26.60
N THR A 217 -3.91 3.49 25.51
CA THR A 217 -4.10 2.60 24.34
C THR A 217 -3.88 1.13 24.72
N THR A 218 -2.80 0.85 25.45
CA THR A 218 -2.52 -0.49 25.99
C THR A 218 -3.54 -0.91 27.05
N SER A 219 -4.01 0.03 27.89
CA SER A 219 -5.11 -0.23 28.84
C SER A 219 -6.44 -0.60 28.16
N ALA A 220 -6.78 0.04 27.03
CA ALA A 220 -7.97 -0.28 26.26
C ALA A 220 -7.86 -1.68 25.60
N PHE A 221 -6.68 -2.01 25.08
CA PHE A 221 -6.40 -3.36 24.56
C PHE A 221 -6.49 -4.44 25.65
N ALA A 222 -6.00 -4.17 26.87
CA ALA A 222 -6.12 -5.09 28.00
C ALA A 222 -7.58 -5.40 28.34
N ARG A 223 -8.45 -4.37 28.41
CA ARG A 223 -9.89 -4.54 28.60
C ARG A 223 -10.56 -5.30 27.46
N LEU A 224 -10.20 -5.04 26.19
CA LEU A 224 -10.70 -5.82 25.06
C LEU A 224 -10.32 -7.31 25.15
N ASN A 225 -9.08 -7.63 25.54
CA ASN A 225 -8.63 -9.00 25.79
C ASN A 225 -9.40 -9.67 26.95
N GLU A 226 -9.74 -8.93 28.01
CA GLU A 226 -10.60 -9.44 29.10
C GLU A 226 -12.01 -9.73 28.60
N TYR A 227 -12.64 -8.81 27.86
CA TYR A 227 -13.98 -9.02 27.29
C TYR A 227 -14.02 -10.23 26.35
N LEU A 228 -13.12 -10.31 25.36
CA LEU A 228 -13.08 -11.41 24.39
C LEU A 228 -12.88 -12.79 25.02
N ARG A 229 -12.12 -12.87 26.13
CA ARG A 229 -11.93 -14.12 26.90
C ARG A 229 -13.07 -14.41 27.87
N GLY A 230 -13.83 -13.39 28.27
CA GLY A 230 -14.98 -13.50 29.17
C GLY A 230 -16.31 -13.85 28.47
N LEU A 231 -16.39 -13.71 27.14
CA LEU A 231 -17.60 -13.97 26.36
C LEU A 231 -18.16 -15.37 26.58
N LYS A 232 -19.47 -15.41 26.82
CA LYS A 232 -20.29 -16.64 26.86
C LYS A 232 -21.13 -16.75 25.59
N ASP A 233 -21.84 -17.86 25.46
CA ASP A 233 -22.86 -18.09 24.42
C ASP A 233 -22.31 -18.00 22.97
N ILE A 234 -21.02 -18.33 22.78
CA ILE A 234 -20.35 -18.48 21.49
C ILE A 234 -19.98 -19.95 21.23
N PRO A 235 -20.20 -20.53 20.03
CA PRO A 235 -19.94 -21.94 19.73
C PRO A 235 -18.48 -22.38 19.85
N LEU A 236 -17.53 -21.46 19.68
CA LEU A 236 -16.10 -21.68 19.87
C LEU A 236 -15.53 -20.49 20.65
N ARG A 237 -14.86 -20.78 21.77
CA ARG A 237 -14.26 -19.78 22.66
C ARG A 237 -13.02 -19.14 22.05
N VAL A 238 -12.74 -17.89 22.42
CA VAL A 238 -11.48 -17.21 22.07
C VAL A 238 -10.34 -17.76 22.93
N THR A 239 -9.40 -18.47 22.33
CA THR A 239 -8.24 -19.08 23.01
C THR A 239 -7.07 -18.11 23.13
N THR A 240 -6.81 -17.35 22.05
CA THR A 240 -5.68 -16.42 21.95
C THR A 240 -6.15 -15.08 21.39
N VAL A 241 -5.63 -14.00 21.97
CA VAL A 241 -5.81 -12.61 21.51
C VAL A 241 -4.43 -12.00 21.37
N ILE A 242 -4.09 -11.46 20.20
CA ILE A 242 -2.76 -10.93 19.88
C ILE A 242 -2.89 -9.54 19.26
N GLY A 243 -2.48 -8.51 20.00
CA GLY A 243 -2.37 -7.15 19.48
C GLY A 243 -1.03 -6.97 18.77
N THR A 244 -1.03 -6.60 17.49
CA THR A 244 0.21 -6.51 16.67
C THR A 244 0.37 -5.18 15.92
N SER A 245 -0.47 -4.21 16.24
CA SER A 245 -0.39 -2.83 15.75
C SER A 245 0.88 -2.11 16.28
N PRO A 246 1.54 -1.23 15.51
CA PRO A 246 2.70 -0.47 15.98
C PRO A 246 2.36 0.43 17.18
N PHE A 247 1.12 0.90 17.30
CA PHE A 247 0.62 1.64 18.47
C PHE A 247 0.71 0.85 19.78
N LEU A 248 0.58 -0.49 19.75
CA LEU A 248 0.66 -1.33 20.96
C LEU A 248 2.10 -1.68 21.36
N ARG A 249 3.09 -1.41 20.50
CA ARG A 249 4.53 -1.53 20.80
C ARG A 249 5.26 -0.19 20.82
N GLY A 250 4.53 0.93 20.74
CA GLY A 250 5.06 2.29 20.84
C GLY A 250 5.92 2.73 19.65
N THR A 251 5.92 2.01 18.52
CA THR A 251 6.78 2.34 17.37
C THR A 251 6.18 3.37 16.41
N GLU A 252 4.98 3.90 16.70
CA GLU A 252 4.24 4.80 15.80
C GLU A 252 4.20 6.25 16.32
N PRO A 253 4.64 7.28 15.56
CA PRO A 253 4.83 8.62 16.12
C PRO A 253 3.53 9.38 16.41
N LEU A 254 2.45 9.09 15.68
CA LEU A 254 1.16 9.78 15.80
C LEU A 254 0.18 9.03 16.70
N GLU A 255 0.57 8.72 17.95
CA GLU A 255 -0.24 7.98 18.92
C GLU A 255 -1.65 8.60 19.16
N SER A 256 -1.83 9.91 18.92
CA SER A 256 -3.16 10.54 18.98
C SER A 256 -4.16 10.00 17.96
N SER A 257 -3.68 9.47 16.82
CA SER A 257 -4.55 8.97 15.74
C SER A 257 -5.34 7.70 16.09
N VAL A 258 -5.03 6.99 17.18
CA VAL A 258 -5.89 5.88 17.66
C VAL A 258 -6.94 6.33 18.70
N ARG A 259 -7.10 7.64 18.91
CA ARG A 259 -7.99 8.21 19.94
C ARG A 259 -8.82 9.37 19.39
N PHE A 260 -9.97 9.05 18.79
CA PHE A 260 -10.81 10.05 18.16
C PHE A 260 -11.56 10.94 19.18
N THR A 261 -11.62 12.22 18.87
CA THR A 261 -12.68 13.13 19.32
C THR A 261 -13.85 13.07 18.34
N VAL A 262 -15.08 13.29 18.80
CA VAL A 262 -16.26 13.36 17.92
C VAL A 262 -16.10 14.55 16.96
N ASP A 263 -16.19 14.29 15.66
CA ASP A 263 -15.97 15.26 14.57
C ASP A 263 -17.28 15.93 14.12
N SER A 264 -17.19 16.95 13.27
CA SER A 264 -18.31 17.58 12.55
C SER A 264 -18.88 16.71 11.40
N SER A 265 -18.41 15.46 11.28
CA SER A 265 -18.75 14.50 10.22
C SER A 265 -20.26 14.34 10.04
N LYS A 266 -20.73 14.24 8.80
CA LYS A 266 -22.11 13.86 8.50
C LYS A 266 -22.37 12.46 9.05
N ILE A 267 -23.45 12.32 9.80
CA ILE A 267 -23.83 11.07 10.46
C ILE A 267 -24.93 10.42 9.61
N ASP A 268 -24.74 9.15 9.28
CA ASP A 268 -25.81 8.33 8.75
C ASP A 268 -26.34 7.42 9.87
N ASP A 269 -27.48 7.84 10.44
CA ASP A 269 -28.16 7.11 11.52
C ASP A 269 -28.57 5.68 11.11
N SER A 270 -28.71 5.41 9.80
CA SER A 270 -29.03 4.06 9.30
C SER A 270 -27.82 3.13 9.25
N LEU A 271 -26.61 3.67 9.03
CA LEU A 271 -25.37 2.89 8.92
C LEU A 271 -24.58 2.79 10.23
N SER A 272 -24.88 3.62 11.24
CA SER A 272 -24.13 3.67 12.50
C SER A 272 -22.63 4.02 12.34
N ILE A 273 -22.28 4.69 11.25
CA ILE A 273 -20.90 5.08 10.90
C ILE A 273 -20.89 6.57 10.51
N ALA A 274 -19.86 7.30 10.93
CA ALA A 274 -19.59 8.64 10.44
C ALA A 274 -19.10 8.62 8.98
N LEU A 275 -19.65 9.47 8.12
CA LEU A 275 -19.20 9.61 6.73
C LEU A 275 -18.21 10.78 6.56
N PRO A 276 -17.21 10.67 5.65
CA PRO A 276 -16.35 11.79 5.29
C PRO A 276 -17.14 13.01 4.78
N ASN A 277 -16.66 14.20 5.07
CA ASN A 277 -17.20 15.46 4.54
C ASN A 277 -16.34 15.92 3.34
N GLU A 278 -16.99 16.37 2.26
CA GLU A 278 -16.33 16.82 1.02
C GLU A 278 -15.52 18.11 1.20
N LYS A 279 -15.90 18.96 2.16
CA LYS A 279 -15.26 20.27 2.40
C LYS A 279 -14.19 20.25 3.48
N GLU A 280 -14.25 19.28 4.38
CA GLU A 280 -13.34 19.11 5.52
C GLU A 280 -13.09 17.61 5.67
N GLY A 281 -11.85 17.16 5.54
CA GLY A 281 -11.54 15.75 5.76
C GLY A 281 -11.97 15.29 7.17
N PRO A 282 -12.22 13.99 7.39
CA PRO A 282 -12.43 13.47 8.74
C PRO A 282 -11.10 13.47 9.53
N PHE A 283 -11.16 13.47 10.87
CA PHE A 283 -9.95 13.24 11.68
C PHE A 283 -9.35 11.86 11.37
N TRP A 284 -8.07 11.85 10.99
CA TRP A 284 -7.30 10.64 10.71
C TRP A 284 -7.33 9.68 11.91
N THR A 285 -8.17 8.64 11.84
CA THR A 285 -8.36 7.71 12.95
C THR A 285 -7.93 6.31 12.53
N ARG A 286 -6.83 5.81 13.08
CA ARG A 286 -6.33 4.45 12.84
C ARG A 286 -7.08 3.43 13.69
N SER A 287 -7.33 2.24 13.14
CA SER A 287 -7.73 1.08 13.94
C SER A 287 -6.52 0.30 14.49
N ILE A 288 -6.74 -0.48 15.54
CA ILE A 288 -5.71 -1.32 16.17
C ILE A 288 -5.94 -2.78 15.82
N ASP A 289 -5.00 -3.36 15.06
CA ASP A 289 -4.97 -4.78 14.70
C ASP A 289 -4.93 -5.71 15.93
N VAL A 290 -5.96 -6.56 16.03
CA VAL A 290 -6.07 -7.63 17.02
C VAL A 290 -6.41 -8.94 16.32
N PHE A 291 -5.44 -9.84 16.25
CA PHE A 291 -5.63 -11.18 15.70
C PHE A 291 -6.09 -12.13 16.80
N ILE A 292 -7.23 -12.82 16.58
CA ILE A 292 -7.77 -13.79 17.52
C ILE A 292 -7.73 -15.21 16.96
N ARG A 293 -7.62 -16.19 17.86
CA ARG A 293 -7.77 -17.61 17.56
C ARG A 293 -8.93 -18.15 18.38
N LEU A 294 -9.75 -18.98 17.75
CA LEU A 294 -10.83 -19.72 18.40
C LEU A 294 -10.30 -21.07 18.93
N GLU A 295 -11.13 -21.83 19.64
CA GLU A 295 -10.77 -23.20 20.01
C GLU A 295 -10.82 -24.16 18.81
N TYR A 296 -10.04 -25.24 18.88
CA TYR A 296 -9.90 -26.16 17.76
C TYR A 296 -11.21 -26.93 17.53
N SER A 297 -11.64 -27.01 16.26
CA SER A 297 -12.83 -27.74 15.85
C SER A 297 -12.56 -28.52 14.57
N TYR A 298 -13.12 -29.73 14.47
CA TYR A 298 -13.12 -30.49 13.23
C TYR A 298 -14.19 -30.00 12.24
N ASN A 299 -15.21 -29.30 12.72
CA ASN A 299 -16.44 -28.98 11.98
C ASN A 299 -16.28 -27.83 10.97
N TRP A 300 -15.11 -27.20 10.86
CA TRP A 300 -14.83 -26.12 9.90
C TRP A 300 -14.98 -26.52 8.42
N GLY A 301 -15.10 -27.81 8.09
CA GLY A 301 -15.09 -28.28 6.70
C GLY A 301 -13.71 -28.17 6.04
N ASN A 302 -13.60 -28.57 4.77
CA ASN A 302 -12.35 -28.55 4.00
C ASN A 302 -12.38 -27.56 2.81
N ASP A 303 -13.41 -26.73 2.73
CA ASP A 303 -13.52 -25.66 1.74
C ASP A 303 -13.08 -24.31 2.35
N VAL A 304 -12.30 -23.54 1.61
CA VAL A 304 -11.78 -22.23 2.07
C VAL A 304 -12.89 -21.18 2.13
N GLU A 305 -13.84 -21.17 1.19
CA GLU A 305 -14.89 -20.16 1.14
C GLU A 305 -15.99 -20.43 2.17
N LEU A 306 -16.33 -21.71 2.43
CA LEU A 306 -17.20 -22.06 3.56
C LEU A 306 -16.55 -21.69 4.91
N ILE A 307 -15.24 -21.89 5.08
CA ILE A 307 -14.52 -21.42 6.28
C ILE A 307 -14.62 -19.89 6.41
N ARG A 308 -14.53 -19.15 5.30
CA ARG A 308 -14.68 -17.68 5.31
C ARG A 308 -16.12 -17.25 5.64
N GLN A 309 -17.14 -17.91 5.10
CA GLN A 309 -18.55 -17.67 5.48
C GLN A 309 -18.79 -17.94 6.96
N PHE A 310 -18.26 -19.03 7.52
CA PHE A 310 -18.31 -19.27 8.96
C PHE A 310 -17.57 -18.20 9.78
N ILE A 311 -16.41 -17.72 9.33
CA ILE A 311 -15.69 -16.60 9.98
C ILE A 311 -16.54 -15.32 9.99
N ILE A 312 -17.26 -15.01 8.90
CA ILE A 312 -18.17 -13.86 8.82
C ILE A 312 -19.35 -14.03 9.80
N ALA A 313 -19.95 -15.22 9.87
CA ALA A 313 -20.99 -15.52 10.87
C ALA A 313 -20.46 -15.38 12.31
N PHE A 314 -19.20 -15.78 12.56
CA PHE A 314 -18.54 -15.54 13.85
C PHE A 314 -18.31 -14.05 14.14
N TYR A 315 -18.02 -13.19 13.15
CA TYR A 315 -17.95 -11.75 13.36
C TYR A 315 -19.30 -11.14 13.76
N VAL A 316 -20.40 -11.58 13.12
CA VAL A 316 -21.77 -11.15 13.49
C VAL A 316 -22.08 -11.57 14.93
N LEU A 317 -21.88 -12.84 15.27
CA LEU A 317 -22.15 -13.35 16.63
C LEU A 317 -21.26 -12.68 17.70
N LEU A 318 -19.97 -12.46 17.42
CA LEU A 318 -19.09 -11.74 18.34
C LEU A 318 -19.55 -10.29 18.55
N SER A 319 -20.03 -9.62 17.50
CA SER A 319 -20.65 -8.29 17.60
C SER A 319 -21.87 -8.29 18.53
N GLU A 320 -22.79 -9.25 18.34
CA GLU A 320 -23.97 -9.41 19.20
C GLU A 320 -23.61 -9.67 20.66
N GLN A 321 -22.68 -10.59 20.93
CA GLN A 321 -22.33 -10.92 22.32
C GLN A 321 -21.51 -9.82 23.00
N LEU A 322 -20.63 -9.10 22.30
CA LEU A 322 -19.93 -7.93 22.86
C LEU A 322 -20.91 -6.77 23.15
N LYS A 323 -21.90 -6.55 22.28
CA LYS A 323 -22.97 -5.57 22.51
C LYS A 323 -23.86 -5.97 23.70
N LYS A 324 -24.28 -7.23 23.77
CA LYS A 324 -25.20 -7.78 24.80
C LYS A 324 -24.56 -7.95 26.17
N GLN A 325 -23.32 -8.46 26.24
CA GLN A 325 -22.65 -8.81 27.51
C GLN A 325 -21.73 -7.70 28.02
N CYS A 326 -21.16 -6.88 27.14
CA CYS A 326 -20.15 -5.86 27.49
C CYS A 326 -20.59 -4.42 27.15
N GLY A 327 -21.73 -4.21 26.50
CA GLY A 327 -22.24 -2.87 26.15
C GLY A 327 -21.41 -2.14 25.09
N LEU A 328 -20.61 -2.86 24.29
CA LEU A 328 -19.69 -2.26 23.33
C LEU A 328 -20.37 -1.95 21.99
N HIS A 329 -19.90 -0.90 21.33
CA HIS A 329 -20.25 -0.61 19.94
C HIS A 329 -19.36 -1.45 19.02
N CYS A 330 -20.00 -2.15 18.08
CA CYS A 330 -19.37 -3.16 17.23
C CYS A 330 -19.95 -3.09 15.82
N HIS A 331 -19.10 -3.29 14.79
CA HIS A 331 -19.50 -3.33 13.39
C HIS A 331 -18.78 -4.48 12.66
N PRO A 332 -19.49 -5.59 12.33
CA PRO A 332 -18.92 -6.71 11.58
C PRO A 332 -18.85 -6.40 10.08
N THR A 333 -17.80 -6.88 9.43
CA THR A 333 -17.61 -6.79 7.96
C THR A 333 -17.23 -8.16 7.39
N THR A 334 -17.12 -8.27 6.07
CA THR A 334 -16.68 -9.50 5.40
C THR A 334 -15.22 -9.89 5.69
N GLY A 335 -14.39 -8.95 6.17
CA GLY A 335 -12.97 -9.18 6.49
C GLY A 335 -12.63 -9.18 7.98
N ALA A 336 -13.28 -8.33 8.77
CA ALA A 336 -12.95 -8.07 10.18
C ALA A 336 -14.17 -7.61 11.00
N LEU A 337 -14.06 -7.70 12.33
CA LEU A 337 -14.99 -7.08 13.27
C LEU A 337 -14.35 -5.83 13.89
N TYR A 338 -14.96 -4.66 13.71
CA TYR A 338 -14.54 -3.42 14.37
C TYR A 338 -15.23 -3.26 15.72
N VAL A 339 -14.48 -2.88 16.76
CA VAL A 339 -14.97 -2.73 18.14
C VAL A 339 -14.42 -1.45 18.79
N GLN A 340 -15.28 -0.69 19.47
CA GLN A 340 -14.90 0.50 20.23
C GLN A 340 -14.66 0.17 21.71
N VAL A 341 -13.47 0.49 22.24
CA VAL A 341 -13.15 0.42 23.67
C VAL A 341 -12.39 1.70 24.06
N ASP A 342 -12.90 2.45 25.05
CA ASP A 342 -12.30 3.68 25.60
C ASP A 342 -11.93 4.79 24.58
N LYS A 343 -12.76 4.96 23.54
CA LYS A 343 -12.52 5.86 22.39
C LYS A 343 -11.33 5.45 21.51
N THR A 344 -10.96 4.18 21.54
CA THR A 344 -10.00 3.56 20.63
C THR A 344 -10.71 2.45 19.87
N ALA A 345 -10.47 2.39 18.56
CA ALA A 345 -11.09 1.40 17.68
C ALA A 345 -10.12 0.23 17.43
N PHE A 346 -10.64 -0.99 17.52
CA PHE A 346 -9.89 -2.22 17.32
C PHE A 346 -10.46 -2.99 16.13
N ARG A 347 -9.57 -3.49 15.26
CA ARG A 347 -9.89 -4.32 14.10
C ARG A 347 -9.57 -5.77 14.43
N ILE A 348 -10.60 -6.55 14.72
CA ILE A 348 -10.50 -7.94 15.15
C ILE A 348 -10.54 -8.85 13.92
N VAL A 349 -9.52 -9.70 13.77
CA VAL A 349 -9.39 -10.65 12.65
C VAL A 349 -9.26 -12.08 13.19
N ILE A 350 -10.10 -13.01 12.73
CA ILE A 350 -10.02 -14.43 13.10
C ILE A 350 -8.97 -15.13 12.24
N VAL A 351 -7.94 -15.70 12.88
CA VAL A 351 -6.89 -16.47 12.20
C VAL A 351 -7.21 -17.96 12.28
N ASN A 352 -7.60 -18.56 11.15
CA ASN A 352 -7.81 -20.01 11.02
C ASN A 352 -6.68 -20.65 10.20
N GLU A 353 -5.75 -21.32 10.89
CA GLU A 353 -4.58 -21.97 10.28
C GLU A 353 -4.95 -23.10 9.29
N LYS A 354 -6.19 -23.63 9.36
CA LYS A 354 -6.66 -24.66 8.41
C LYS A 354 -6.70 -24.15 6.97
N ILE A 355 -6.92 -22.85 6.76
CA ILE A 355 -6.91 -22.24 5.40
C ILE A 355 -5.54 -22.41 4.74
N LEU A 356 -4.44 -22.17 5.48
CA LEU A 356 -3.08 -22.36 4.97
C LEU A 356 -2.79 -23.83 4.64
N ALA A 357 -3.27 -24.77 5.46
CA ALA A 357 -3.10 -26.19 5.21
C ALA A 357 -3.86 -26.67 3.95
N ILE A 358 -5.12 -26.23 3.77
CA ILE A 358 -5.94 -26.57 2.59
C ILE A 358 -5.32 -26.00 1.31
N LEU A 359 -4.94 -24.71 1.32
CA LEU A 359 -4.31 -24.07 0.17
C LEU A 359 -2.96 -24.70 -0.17
N GLY A 360 -2.14 -25.02 0.85
CA GLY A 360 -0.88 -25.75 0.69
C GLY A 360 -1.08 -27.10 0.00
N GLN A 361 -2.03 -27.91 0.48
CA GLN A 361 -2.33 -29.22 -0.10
C GLN A 361 -2.89 -29.11 -1.53
N LYS A 362 -3.74 -28.11 -1.83
CA LYS A 362 -4.20 -27.85 -3.21
C LYS A 362 -3.03 -27.55 -4.15
N VAL A 363 -2.12 -26.65 -3.75
CA VAL A 363 -0.94 -26.29 -4.55
C VAL A 363 0.03 -27.46 -4.73
N GLU A 364 0.25 -28.27 -3.69
CA GLU A 364 1.07 -29.48 -3.78
C GLU A 364 0.45 -30.53 -4.71
N ASN A 365 -0.87 -30.75 -4.65
CA ASN A 365 -1.59 -31.64 -5.57
C ASN A 365 -1.45 -31.18 -7.03
N MET A 366 -1.55 -29.88 -7.33
CA MET A 366 -1.36 -29.35 -8.69
C MET A 366 0.08 -29.48 -9.22
N LYS A 367 1.08 -29.40 -8.32
CA LYS A 367 2.48 -29.69 -8.69
C LYS A 367 2.67 -31.18 -8.97
N ASN A 368 2.03 -32.05 -8.18
CA ASN A 368 2.08 -33.51 -8.35
C ASN A 368 1.28 -34.02 -9.56
N SER A 369 0.26 -33.29 -10.03
CA SER A 369 -0.46 -33.59 -11.28
C SER A 369 0.26 -33.09 -12.54
N GLY A 370 1.46 -32.52 -12.40
CA GLY A 370 2.27 -32.04 -13.54
C GLY A 370 1.71 -30.78 -14.22
N MET A 371 0.86 -30.01 -13.54
CA MET A 371 0.26 -28.82 -14.13
C MET A 371 1.32 -27.72 -14.36
N GLU A 372 1.38 -27.15 -15.56
CA GLU A 372 2.28 -26.03 -15.82
C GLU A 372 1.82 -24.75 -15.10
N ARG A 373 2.78 -23.83 -14.88
CA ARG A 373 2.52 -22.48 -14.36
C ARG A 373 1.77 -22.42 -13.01
N VAL A 374 1.87 -23.44 -12.16
CA VAL A 374 1.21 -23.47 -10.82
C VAL A 374 1.48 -22.20 -10.01
N ASP A 375 2.64 -21.57 -10.17
CA ASP A 375 2.98 -20.34 -9.44
C ASP A 375 2.03 -19.15 -9.75
N LYS A 376 1.35 -19.17 -10.91
CA LYS A 376 0.29 -18.23 -11.31
C LYS A 376 -1.14 -18.68 -10.94
N SER A 377 -1.32 -19.87 -10.37
CA SER A 377 -2.65 -20.36 -9.98
C SER A 377 -3.27 -19.52 -8.86
N THR A 378 -4.60 -19.41 -8.88
CA THR A 378 -5.38 -18.67 -7.87
C THR A 378 -5.09 -19.17 -6.45
N GLU A 379 -4.97 -20.49 -6.26
CA GLU A 379 -4.61 -21.12 -5.00
C GLU A 379 -3.20 -20.75 -4.54
N ASN A 380 -2.21 -20.69 -5.45
CA ASN A 380 -0.84 -20.32 -5.10
C ASN A 380 -0.74 -18.83 -4.75
N ILE A 381 -1.44 -17.96 -5.48
CA ILE A 381 -1.55 -16.52 -5.17
C ILE A 381 -2.21 -16.33 -3.79
N ARG A 382 -3.34 -17.02 -3.53
CA ARG A 382 -4.01 -17.02 -2.21
C ARG A 382 -3.10 -17.58 -1.11
N LEU A 383 -2.38 -18.67 -1.35
CA LEU A 383 -1.44 -19.28 -0.40
C LEU A 383 -0.30 -18.32 -0.05
N ALA A 384 0.31 -17.69 -1.05
CA ALA A 384 1.37 -16.69 -0.86
C ALA A 384 0.86 -15.48 -0.05
N HIS A 385 -0.32 -14.95 -0.40
CA HIS A 385 -0.94 -13.83 0.31
C HIS A 385 -1.28 -14.16 1.77
N PHE A 386 -1.91 -15.31 2.04
CA PHE A 386 -2.19 -15.76 3.41
C PHE A 386 -0.91 -16.06 4.20
N THR A 387 0.14 -16.58 3.56
CA THR A 387 1.43 -16.83 4.21
C THR A 387 2.15 -15.52 4.56
N LYS A 388 2.15 -14.54 3.63
CA LYS A 388 2.69 -13.19 3.82
C LYS A 388 2.11 -12.58 5.10
N ILE A 389 0.78 -12.45 5.19
CA ILE A 389 0.10 -11.76 6.30
C ILE A 389 0.09 -12.62 7.57
N TYR A 390 -0.51 -13.80 7.55
CA TYR A 390 -0.87 -14.52 8.78
C TYR A 390 0.25 -15.39 9.37
N LYS A 391 1.37 -15.54 8.67
CA LYS A 391 2.55 -16.28 9.15
C LYS A 391 3.77 -15.37 9.27
N THR A 392 4.26 -14.83 8.15
CA THR A 392 5.53 -14.08 8.13
C THR A 392 5.39 -12.69 8.78
N GLU A 393 4.48 -11.85 8.29
CA GLU A 393 4.24 -10.51 8.82
C GLU A 393 3.76 -10.53 10.27
N LEU A 394 2.81 -11.43 10.59
CA LEU A 394 2.29 -11.61 11.94
C LEU A 394 3.38 -12.06 12.92
N GLY A 395 4.29 -12.97 12.51
CA GLY A 395 5.42 -13.40 13.32
C GLY A 395 6.40 -12.26 13.60
N ILE A 396 6.84 -11.56 12.56
CA ILE A 396 7.74 -10.39 12.68
C ILE A 396 7.12 -9.32 13.60
N LYS A 397 5.84 -8.96 13.41
CA LYS A 397 5.15 -7.98 14.26
C LYS A 397 5.09 -8.39 15.74
N GLN A 398 4.95 -9.68 16.05
CA GLN A 398 4.98 -10.18 17.43
C GLN A 398 6.37 -10.06 18.06
N ARG A 399 7.42 -10.48 17.33
CA ARG A 399 8.80 -10.41 17.81
C ARG A 399 9.26 -8.96 18.03
N LEU A 400 8.91 -8.04 17.12
CA LEU A 400 9.14 -6.59 17.30
C LEU A 400 8.39 -6.02 18.51
N GLY A 401 7.23 -6.59 18.87
CA GLY A 401 6.53 -6.28 20.13
C GLY A 401 7.32 -6.71 21.36
N ALA A 402 7.84 -7.94 21.37
CA ALA A 402 8.71 -8.44 22.44
C ALA A 402 10.03 -7.66 22.54
N LEU A 403 10.60 -7.27 21.40
CA LEU A 403 11.82 -6.44 21.31
C LEU A 403 11.62 -5.06 21.95
N SER A 404 10.46 -4.44 21.74
CA SER A 404 10.09 -3.16 22.38
C SER A 404 9.99 -3.28 23.91
N LEU A 405 9.51 -4.41 24.43
CA LEU A 405 9.49 -4.70 25.87
C LEU A 405 10.88 -5.03 26.44
N LYS A 406 11.78 -5.63 25.63
CA LYS A 406 13.17 -5.93 26.00
C LYS A 406 14.04 -4.66 26.04
N TYR A 407 13.84 -3.74 25.09
CA TYR A 407 14.72 -2.59 24.88
C TYR A 407 13.96 -1.26 24.96
N ARG A 408 14.01 -0.63 26.14
CA ARG A 408 13.38 0.66 26.52
C ARG A 408 13.42 1.77 25.45
N HIS A 409 14.50 1.84 24.66
CA HIS A 409 14.71 2.91 23.67
C HIS A 409 14.40 2.50 22.22
N PHE A 410 14.05 1.23 21.95
CA PHE A 410 13.70 0.75 20.61
C PHE A 410 12.48 1.49 20.04
N ALA A 411 11.38 1.54 20.80
CA ALA A 411 10.15 2.24 20.40
C ALA A 411 10.42 3.71 20.02
N ALA A 412 11.15 4.43 20.87
CA ALA A 412 11.51 5.83 20.64
C ALA A 412 12.46 5.99 19.43
N ALA A 413 13.41 5.08 19.23
CA ALA A 413 14.29 5.10 18.06
C ALA A 413 13.51 4.87 16.75
N CYS A 414 12.51 3.99 16.75
CA CYS A 414 11.57 3.85 15.63
C CYS A 414 10.78 5.14 15.36
N GLN A 415 10.26 5.81 16.41
CA GLN A 415 9.53 7.07 16.24
C GLN A 415 10.43 8.18 15.66
N LEU A 416 11.66 8.33 16.18
CA LEU A 416 12.63 9.29 15.64
C LEU A 416 13.00 8.98 14.19
N PHE A 417 13.29 7.72 13.85
CA PHE A 417 13.66 7.36 12.48
C PHE A 417 12.48 7.53 11.50
N LYS A 418 11.23 7.22 11.91
CA LYS A 418 10.02 7.53 11.15
C LYS A 418 9.82 9.03 10.94
N HIS A 419 9.96 9.85 11.99
CA HIS A 419 9.86 11.31 11.89
C HIS A 419 10.95 11.92 10.99
N TRP A 420 12.20 11.46 11.11
CA TRP A 420 13.28 11.90 10.22
C TRP A 420 12.98 11.52 8.77
N LEU A 421 12.57 10.27 8.49
CA LEU A 421 12.16 9.85 7.14
C LEU A 421 11.03 10.73 6.58
N GLY A 422 10.03 11.08 7.40
CA GLY A 422 8.99 12.04 7.02
C GLY A 422 9.56 13.42 6.66
N ARG A 423 10.44 13.98 7.50
CA ARG A 423 11.07 15.30 7.29
C ARG A 423 12.07 15.36 6.13
N GLN A 424 12.66 14.23 5.75
CA GLN A 424 13.44 14.08 4.52
C GLN A 424 12.55 13.77 3.29
N MET A 425 11.23 13.74 3.47
CA MET A 425 10.19 13.44 2.48
C MET A 425 10.36 12.03 1.86
N LEU A 426 10.81 11.06 2.67
CA LEU A 426 11.11 9.68 2.28
C LEU A 426 10.19 8.64 2.96
N SER A 427 9.22 9.04 3.79
CA SER A 427 8.36 8.12 4.55
C SER A 427 7.52 7.17 3.72
N GLU A 428 7.23 7.49 2.45
CA GLU A 428 6.51 6.62 1.52
C GLU A 428 7.41 5.51 0.93
N TYR A 429 8.71 5.74 0.86
CA TYR A 429 9.65 4.91 0.09
C TYR A 429 10.35 3.82 0.93
N LEU A 430 9.96 3.65 2.19
CA LEU A 430 10.42 2.59 3.08
C LEU A 430 9.22 2.01 3.85
N HIS A 431 8.95 0.71 3.66
CA HIS A 431 7.85 0.05 4.37
C HIS A 431 8.05 0.05 5.90
N ASN A 432 6.98 0.27 6.66
CA ASN A 432 7.01 0.38 8.13
C ASN A 432 7.72 -0.78 8.85
N LEU A 433 7.62 -2.01 8.34
CA LEU A 433 8.37 -3.15 8.93
C LEU A 433 9.85 -3.15 8.54
N ALA A 434 10.23 -2.66 7.36
CA ALA A 434 11.65 -2.48 7.01
C ALA A 434 12.29 -1.43 7.92
N ILE A 435 11.57 -0.34 8.22
CA ILE A 435 11.98 0.70 9.18
C ILE A 435 12.20 0.10 10.58
N GLU A 436 11.26 -0.71 11.09
CA GLU A 436 11.38 -1.31 12.42
C GLU A 436 12.48 -2.40 12.49
N LEU A 437 12.73 -3.13 11.39
CA LEU A 437 13.84 -4.09 11.29
C LEU A 437 15.22 -3.41 11.18
N LEU A 438 15.33 -2.29 10.46
CA LEU A 438 16.56 -1.46 10.41
C LEU A 438 16.94 -0.96 11.81
N VAL A 439 15.95 -0.58 12.62
CA VAL A 439 16.17 -0.20 14.02
C VAL A 439 16.53 -1.42 14.87
N ALA A 440 15.85 -2.57 14.68
CA ALA A 440 16.11 -3.80 15.44
C ALA A 440 17.56 -4.28 15.30
N ALA A 441 18.10 -4.25 14.09
CA ALA A 441 19.47 -4.68 13.78
C ALA A 441 20.56 -3.96 14.60
N VAL A 442 20.30 -2.74 15.07
CA VAL A 442 21.23 -1.98 15.94
C VAL A 442 21.24 -2.54 17.37
N PHE A 443 20.12 -3.07 17.87
CA PHE A 443 20.00 -3.67 19.19
C PHE A 443 20.50 -5.13 19.26
N GLU A 444 20.88 -5.73 18.13
CA GLU A 444 21.62 -7.00 18.05
C GLU A 444 23.15 -6.84 18.18
N THR A 445 23.66 -5.60 18.27
CA THR A 445 25.10 -5.34 18.35
C THR A 445 25.63 -5.46 19.78
N ASN A 446 26.93 -5.75 19.92
CA ASN A 446 27.64 -5.75 21.21
C ASN A 446 27.60 -4.39 21.95
N SER A 447 27.18 -3.31 21.27
CA SER A 447 27.04 -1.95 21.80
C SER A 447 25.56 -1.53 21.74
N ILE A 448 24.72 -2.23 22.51
CA ILE A 448 23.27 -1.97 22.59
C ILE A 448 23.03 -0.51 23.02
N PRO A 449 22.36 0.33 22.21
CA PRO A 449 22.19 1.74 22.54
C PRO A 449 21.21 1.96 23.70
N ARG A 450 21.59 2.90 24.57
CA ARG A 450 20.88 3.25 25.81
C ARG A 450 20.19 4.62 25.77
N SER A 451 20.20 5.27 24.61
CA SER A 451 19.39 6.46 24.36
C SER A 451 18.73 6.37 22.98
N ALA A 452 17.58 7.03 22.81
CA ALA A 452 16.89 7.08 21.52
C ALA A 452 17.72 7.80 20.45
N ALA A 453 18.48 8.83 20.85
CA ALA A 453 19.37 9.58 19.96
C ALA A 453 20.57 8.72 19.49
N ALA A 454 21.21 7.97 20.38
CA ALA A 454 22.32 7.08 20.02
C ALA A 454 21.85 5.91 19.14
N ALA A 455 20.67 5.34 19.43
CA ALA A 455 20.04 4.34 18.57
C ALA A 455 19.75 4.91 17.16
N PHE A 456 19.15 6.10 17.08
CA PHE A 456 18.88 6.80 15.82
C PHE A 456 20.16 7.09 15.02
N TYR A 457 21.22 7.64 15.64
CA TYR A 457 22.51 7.83 14.97
C TYR A 457 23.12 6.49 14.48
N LYS A 458 23.06 5.42 15.28
CA LYS A 458 23.53 4.09 14.86
C LYS A 458 22.72 3.50 13.70
N VAL A 459 21.42 3.81 13.56
CA VAL A 459 20.61 3.44 12.37
C VAL A 459 21.04 4.24 11.13
N LEU A 460 21.27 5.54 11.26
CA LEU A 460 21.83 6.35 10.16
C LEU A 460 23.22 5.85 9.74
N LEU A 461 24.07 5.53 10.72
CA LEU A 461 25.39 4.95 10.47
C LEU A 461 25.27 3.62 9.72
N LEU A 462 24.41 2.69 10.18
CA LEU A 462 24.13 1.41 9.52
C LEU A 462 23.75 1.56 8.05
N LEU A 463 22.86 2.52 7.72
CA LEU A 463 22.50 2.82 6.33
C LEU A 463 23.72 3.20 5.48
N THR A 464 24.65 3.98 6.05
CA THR A 464 25.84 4.51 5.35
C THR A 464 27.03 3.55 5.29
N THR A 465 27.18 2.64 6.26
CA THR A 465 28.34 1.75 6.35
C THR A 465 28.07 0.30 5.91
N HIS A 466 26.81 -0.13 5.84
CA HIS A 466 26.49 -1.49 5.37
C HIS A 466 26.67 -1.62 3.85
N ASP A 467 27.33 -2.71 3.42
CA ASP A 467 27.54 -2.99 2.01
C ASP A 467 26.32 -3.69 1.40
N TRP A 468 25.30 -2.89 1.09
CA TRP A 468 24.02 -3.30 0.46
C TRP A 468 24.19 -4.04 -0.89
N LEU A 469 25.35 -3.94 -1.53
CA LEU A 469 25.67 -4.70 -2.75
C LEU A 469 26.20 -6.09 -2.42
N LYS A 470 27.12 -6.22 -1.46
CA LYS A 470 27.81 -7.49 -1.15
C LYS A 470 27.19 -8.32 -0.02
N LYS A 471 26.32 -7.76 0.83
CA LYS A 471 25.75 -8.47 2.00
C LYS A 471 24.27 -8.14 2.23
N PRO A 472 23.43 -9.14 2.59
CA PRO A 472 22.12 -8.86 3.17
C PRO A 472 22.28 -8.30 4.59
N LEU A 473 21.30 -7.54 5.07
CA LEU A 473 21.15 -7.27 6.50
C LEU A 473 20.38 -8.44 7.13
N ILE A 474 21.00 -9.21 8.03
CA ILE A 474 20.36 -10.38 8.67
C ILE A 474 20.02 -10.03 10.12
N VAL A 475 18.72 -10.00 10.41
CA VAL A 475 18.11 -9.51 11.67
C VAL A 475 17.52 -10.71 12.44
N ASP A 476 18.13 -11.05 13.58
CA ASP A 476 17.73 -12.12 14.49
C ASP A 476 16.98 -11.57 15.70
N LEU A 477 15.68 -11.33 15.50
CA LEU A 477 14.75 -10.81 16.52
C LEU A 477 14.58 -11.70 17.77
N ASP A 478 15.15 -12.91 17.77
CA ASP A 478 14.88 -13.96 18.76
C ASP A 478 16.13 -14.51 19.45
N GLU A 479 17.33 -14.07 19.05
CA GLU A 479 18.65 -14.59 19.48
C GLU A 479 18.78 -16.12 19.30
N LYS A 480 18.24 -16.65 18.19
CA LYS A 480 18.15 -18.10 17.88
C LYS A 480 18.66 -18.48 16.49
N SER A 481 19.15 -17.53 15.69
CA SER A 481 19.78 -17.83 14.40
C SER A 481 21.09 -18.60 14.61
N THR A 482 21.23 -19.75 13.94
CA THR A 482 22.49 -20.49 13.96
C THR A 482 23.45 -19.92 12.91
N ASP A 483 24.76 -19.99 13.16
CA ASP A 483 25.80 -19.65 12.18
C ASP A 483 25.55 -20.33 10.82
N GLU A 484 25.10 -21.60 10.83
CA GLU A 484 24.71 -22.35 9.63
C GLU A 484 23.56 -21.69 8.86
N SER A 485 22.53 -21.20 9.57
CA SER A 485 21.40 -20.50 8.97
C SER A 485 21.81 -19.15 8.39
N ARG A 486 22.67 -18.41 9.09
CA ARG A 486 23.19 -17.11 8.63
C ARG A 486 24.09 -17.29 7.41
N ALA A 487 25.02 -18.26 7.44
CA ALA A 487 25.90 -18.59 6.32
C ALA A 487 25.11 -19.06 5.08
N LYS A 488 24.00 -19.79 5.27
CA LYS A 488 23.10 -20.13 4.17
C LYS A 488 22.47 -18.88 3.54
N ILE A 489 21.92 -17.96 4.34
CA ILE A 489 21.31 -16.71 3.83
C ILE A 489 22.36 -15.87 3.08
N GLU A 490 23.59 -15.75 3.61
CA GLU A 490 24.69 -15.06 2.91
C GLU A 490 25.04 -15.75 1.56
N ALA A 491 25.05 -17.08 1.50
CA ALA A 491 25.33 -17.83 0.26
C ALA A 491 24.19 -17.73 -0.77
N ASP A 492 22.93 -17.89 -0.35
CA ASP A 492 21.76 -17.78 -1.21
C ASP A 492 21.61 -16.35 -1.77
N PHE A 493 21.91 -15.32 -0.97
CA PHE A 493 21.99 -13.92 -1.42
C PHE A 493 23.06 -13.71 -2.49
N VAL A 494 24.29 -14.22 -2.29
CA VAL A 494 25.37 -14.09 -3.29
C VAL A 494 25.01 -14.81 -4.60
N ALA A 495 24.37 -15.98 -4.52
CA ALA A 495 23.92 -16.72 -5.70
C ALA A 495 22.81 -16.03 -6.49
N THR A 496 21.97 -15.21 -5.84
CA THR A 496 20.77 -14.58 -6.44
C THR A 496 20.87 -13.06 -6.62
N ARG A 497 21.97 -12.42 -6.18
CA ARG A 497 22.08 -10.95 -6.03
C ARG A 497 21.59 -10.12 -7.21
N PHE A 498 21.76 -10.62 -8.43
CA PHE A 498 21.43 -9.94 -9.68
C PHE A 498 19.92 -9.73 -9.92
N VAL A 499 19.04 -10.44 -9.21
CA VAL A 499 17.58 -10.20 -9.21
C VAL A 499 17.05 -9.58 -7.91
N LEU A 500 17.89 -9.40 -6.89
CA LEU A 500 17.46 -8.85 -5.60
C LEU A 500 17.43 -7.30 -5.61
N PRO A 501 16.50 -6.66 -4.87
CA PRO A 501 16.44 -5.20 -4.73
C PRO A 501 17.72 -4.61 -4.09
N PRO A 502 17.87 -3.27 -4.07
CA PRO A 502 19.01 -2.60 -3.43
C PRO A 502 19.11 -2.88 -1.93
N MET A 503 17.98 -2.87 -1.23
CA MET A 503 17.88 -3.14 0.20
C MET A 503 17.33 -4.56 0.42
N VAL A 504 18.05 -5.39 1.17
CA VAL A 504 17.65 -6.75 1.55
C VAL A 504 17.81 -6.92 3.06
N ILE A 505 16.73 -7.26 3.74
CA ILE A 505 16.62 -7.38 5.20
C ILE A 505 16.03 -8.74 5.54
N ALA A 506 16.90 -9.75 5.69
CA ALA A 506 16.52 -11.12 5.97
C ALA A 506 16.24 -11.36 7.46
N THR A 507 15.26 -12.22 7.73
CA THR A 507 14.79 -12.63 9.07
C THR A 507 14.57 -14.15 9.11
N GLN A 508 14.13 -14.71 10.24
CA GLN A 508 13.75 -16.12 10.31
C GLN A 508 12.46 -16.42 9.49
N GLU A 509 11.54 -15.46 9.40
CA GLU A 509 10.27 -15.58 8.66
C GLU A 509 10.36 -15.20 7.17
N ASP A 510 11.33 -14.36 6.80
CA ASP A 510 11.70 -14.02 5.43
C ASP A 510 13.23 -14.18 5.25
N PRO A 511 13.73 -15.39 4.93
CA PRO A 511 15.16 -15.63 4.74
C PRO A 511 15.69 -15.10 3.40
N ILE A 512 14.82 -14.69 2.47
CA ILE A 512 15.22 -14.02 1.21
C ILE A 512 15.41 -12.52 1.47
N GLY A 513 14.63 -11.95 2.38
CA GLY A 513 14.78 -10.58 2.91
C GLY A 513 14.27 -9.49 1.98
N THR A 514 13.37 -9.82 1.06
CA THR A 514 12.84 -8.90 0.04
C THR A 514 11.38 -8.55 0.23
N MET A 515 10.66 -9.22 1.13
CA MET A 515 9.19 -9.18 1.16
C MET A 515 8.64 -7.77 1.44
N TRP A 516 9.40 -6.93 2.16
CA TRP A 516 9.10 -5.52 2.46
C TRP A 516 9.93 -4.50 1.66
N THR A 517 10.77 -4.94 0.72
CA THR A 517 11.73 -4.06 -0.02
C THR A 517 11.80 -4.32 -1.53
N THR A 518 10.91 -5.15 -2.07
CA THR A 518 10.90 -5.55 -3.50
C THR A 518 10.70 -4.36 -4.45
N GLU A 519 9.79 -3.45 -4.13
CA GLU A 519 9.43 -2.30 -4.97
C GLU A 519 10.23 -1.05 -4.62
N THR A 520 10.43 -0.78 -3.33
CA THR A 520 11.14 0.39 -2.80
C THR A 520 12.06 0.00 -1.62
N PRO A 521 13.22 0.66 -1.44
CA PRO A 521 13.76 1.77 -2.23
C PRO A 521 14.43 1.31 -3.54
N THR A 522 14.14 2.00 -4.64
CA THR A 522 14.84 1.85 -5.94
C THR A 522 16.31 2.29 -5.84
N PRO A 523 17.21 1.93 -6.79
CA PRO A 523 18.62 2.31 -6.73
C PRO A 523 18.90 3.82 -6.63
N THR A 524 17.98 4.68 -7.08
CA THR A 524 18.09 6.14 -6.94
C THR A 524 17.59 6.61 -5.58
N LEU A 525 16.48 6.06 -5.08
CA LEU A 525 15.98 6.34 -3.73
C LEU A 525 16.97 5.87 -2.65
N MET A 526 17.59 4.71 -2.84
CA MET A 526 18.62 4.17 -1.94
C MET A 526 19.86 5.08 -1.89
N ARG A 527 20.32 5.61 -3.02
CA ARG A 527 21.41 6.61 -3.06
C ARG A 527 21.02 7.91 -2.35
N ARG A 528 19.79 8.40 -2.51
CA ARG A 528 19.30 9.58 -1.77
C ARG A 528 19.22 9.30 -0.27
N LEU A 529 18.69 8.16 0.15
CA LEU A 529 18.62 7.74 1.56
C LEU A 529 20.02 7.71 2.20
N ILE A 530 20.99 7.06 1.55
CA ILE A 530 22.38 6.99 2.03
C ILE A 530 23.02 8.39 2.09
N ALA A 531 22.82 9.24 1.08
CA ALA A 531 23.38 10.59 1.05
C ALA A 531 22.81 11.49 2.17
N VAL A 532 21.50 11.48 2.37
CA VAL A 532 20.84 12.28 3.42
C VAL A 532 21.14 11.71 4.81
N ALA A 533 21.28 10.39 4.96
CA ALA A 533 21.78 9.77 6.19
C ALA A 533 23.24 10.17 6.47
N SER A 534 24.11 10.20 5.46
CA SER A 534 25.51 10.63 5.59
C SER A 534 25.62 12.09 6.03
N LEU A 535 24.84 12.99 5.44
CA LEU A 535 24.75 14.39 5.85
C LEU A 535 24.21 14.51 7.27
N SER A 536 23.21 13.71 7.64
CA SER A 536 22.67 13.69 9.01
C SER A 536 23.69 13.19 10.04
N CYS A 537 24.46 12.13 9.74
CA CYS A 537 25.58 11.67 10.57
C CYS A 537 26.64 12.76 10.76
N GLN A 538 27.01 13.47 9.68
CA GLN A 538 27.96 14.59 9.74
C GLN A 538 27.40 15.74 10.60
N SER A 539 26.15 16.15 10.38
CA SER A 539 25.51 17.21 11.19
C SER A 539 25.38 16.83 12.67
N ILE A 540 25.21 15.53 12.99
CA ILE A 540 25.25 15.01 14.37
C ILE A 540 26.69 15.10 14.94
N GLU A 541 27.70 14.61 14.23
CA GLU A 541 29.12 14.67 14.63
C GLU A 541 29.62 16.12 14.80
N ASP A 542 29.14 17.05 13.98
CA ASP A 542 29.43 18.47 14.08
C ASP A 542 28.65 19.12 15.25
N CYS A 543 27.36 18.81 15.46
CA CYS A 543 26.61 19.34 16.61
C CYS A 543 27.17 18.88 17.96
N PHE A 544 27.73 17.67 18.03
CA PHE A 544 28.44 17.19 19.22
C PHE A 544 29.82 17.85 19.44
N THR A 545 30.35 18.62 18.48
CA THR A 545 31.72 19.16 18.55
C THR A 545 31.88 20.60 18.05
N SER A 546 30.76 21.33 17.90
CA SER A 546 30.66 22.74 17.51
C SER A 546 30.44 23.63 18.74
N GLU A 547 30.78 24.91 18.59
CA GLU A 547 30.55 25.98 19.57
C GLU A 547 29.05 26.42 19.58
N THR A 548 28.33 26.21 18.47
CA THR A 548 26.87 26.43 18.38
C THR A 548 26.08 25.48 19.30
N THR A 549 24.89 25.86 19.74
CA THR A 549 24.03 25.00 20.57
C THR A 549 23.64 23.72 19.82
N GLY A 550 24.04 22.56 20.35
CA GLY A 550 23.82 21.24 19.74
C GLY A 550 22.37 20.75 19.82
N ASP A 551 21.44 21.48 19.22
CA ASP A 551 20.04 21.09 19.11
C ASP A 551 19.83 20.18 17.88
N LEU A 552 19.53 18.90 18.14
CA LEU A 552 19.25 17.90 17.10
C LEU A 552 17.94 18.17 16.34
N ASN A 553 17.08 19.09 16.78
CA ASN A 553 15.82 19.44 16.12
C ASN A 553 15.99 19.89 14.66
N HIS A 554 17.14 20.43 14.27
CA HIS A 554 17.40 20.83 12.87
C HIS A 554 17.38 19.63 11.90
N LEU A 555 17.67 18.41 12.37
CA LEU A 555 17.55 17.16 11.60
C LEU A 555 16.08 16.78 11.32
N PHE A 556 15.17 17.32 12.13
CA PHE A 556 13.72 17.14 12.09
C PHE A 556 13.00 18.40 11.59
N GLN A 557 13.75 19.40 11.14
CA GLN A 557 13.24 20.42 10.23
C GLN A 557 13.22 19.83 8.82
N GLN A 558 12.20 20.17 8.04
CA GLN A 558 12.10 19.72 6.66
C GLN A 558 13.15 20.47 5.83
N GLN A 559 14.02 19.74 5.12
CA GLN A 559 15.00 20.37 4.25
C GLN A 559 14.31 21.08 3.08
N GLU A 560 14.88 22.20 2.61
CA GLU A 560 14.55 22.79 1.30
C GLU A 560 15.11 21.92 0.17
N LEU A 561 14.51 20.73 0.05
CA LEU A 561 14.74 19.78 -1.02
C LEU A 561 14.40 20.45 -2.35
N GLN A 562 15.31 20.31 -3.32
CA GLN A 562 15.14 20.85 -4.67
C GLN A 562 14.15 20.02 -5.50
N PHE A 563 12.90 20.04 -5.06
CA PHE A 563 11.75 19.71 -5.88
C PHE A 563 11.60 20.75 -7.00
N ASP A 564 10.96 20.34 -8.08
CA ASP A 564 10.68 21.23 -9.21
C ASP A 564 9.34 21.94 -9.01
N ALA A 565 8.39 21.30 -8.31
CA ALA A 565 7.19 21.93 -7.79
C ALA A 565 6.82 21.43 -6.38
N LYS A 566 6.09 22.25 -5.63
CA LYS A 566 5.47 21.91 -4.33
C LYS A 566 3.95 22.01 -4.43
N ILE A 567 3.25 20.94 -4.06
CA ILE A 567 1.78 20.89 -3.97
C ILE A 567 1.42 21.14 -2.51
N MET A 568 0.80 22.28 -2.21
CA MET A 568 0.44 22.67 -0.85
C MET A 568 -0.92 22.06 -0.48
N ILE A 569 -0.99 21.40 0.69
CA ILE A 569 -2.22 20.78 1.21
C ILE A 569 -2.93 21.76 2.15
N HIS A 570 -4.25 21.87 2.01
CA HIS A 570 -5.09 22.72 2.82
C HIS A 570 -5.16 22.22 4.28
N PRO A 571 -5.07 23.10 5.31
CA PRO A 571 -5.01 22.69 6.72
C PRO A 571 -6.12 21.76 7.22
N SER A 572 -7.33 21.82 6.62
CA SER A 572 -8.42 20.89 6.94
C SER A 572 -8.11 19.42 6.60
N PHE A 573 -7.02 19.13 5.89
CA PHE A 573 -6.58 17.77 5.54
C PHE A 573 -5.22 17.40 6.15
N HIS A 574 -4.61 18.27 6.96
CA HIS A 574 -3.37 17.97 7.69
C HIS A 574 -3.60 16.89 8.75
N VAL A 575 -2.64 15.99 8.90
CA VAL A 575 -2.79 14.79 9.72
C VAL A 575 -2.63 15.08 11.22
N ASP A 576 -1.82 16.06 11.59
CA ASP A 576 -1.53 16.39 12.99
C ASP A 576 -2.56 17.31 13.66
N ARG A 577 -3.63 17.71 12.92
CA ARG A 577 -4.75 18.56 13.38
C ARG A 577 -5.40 18.11 14.71
N HIS A 578 -5.25 16.83 15.06
CA HIS A 578 -5.53 16.25 16.39
C HIS A 578 -4.92 17.02 17.57
N ARG A 579 -3.86 17.80 17.36
CA ARG A 579 -3.21 18.63 18.38
C ARG A 579 -4.06 19.84 18.82
N VAL A 580 -5.11 20.19 18.07
CA VAL A 580 -6.06 21.27 18.43
C VAL A 580 -7.12 20.76 19.42
N LYS A 581 -7.21 21.39 20.60
CA LYS A 581 -8.16 21.02 21.65
C LYS A 581 -9.61 21.36 21.28
N ILE A 582 -10.34 20.42 20.69
CA ILE A 582 -11.80 20.54 20.47
C ILE A 582 -12.51 20.64 21.82
N LYS A 583 -13.13 21.79 22.11
CA LYS A 583 -13.94 22.00 23.31
C LYS A 583 -15.38 21.54 23.08
N GLY A 584 -15.63 20.27 23.38
CA GLY A 584 -16.96 19.76 23.72
C GLY A 584 -17.87 19.42 22.53
N LEU A 585 -18.19 18.14 22.44
CA LEU A 585 -19.46 17.67 21.91
C LEU A 585 -19.88 16.42 22.72
N GLN A 586 -21.17 16.30 23.03
CA GLN A 586 -21.77 15.12 23.66
C GLN A 586 -22.81 14.54 22.71
N THR A 587 -22.56 13.34 22.18
CA THR A 587 -23.55 12.53 21.46
C THR A 587 -23.14 11.06 21.50
N GLU A 588 -24.13 10.17 21.36
CA GLU A 588 -24.04 8.72 21.54
C GLU A 588 -23.93 8.01 20.18
N PHE A 589 -22.73 7.99 19.58
CA PHE A 589 -22.51 7.41 18.24
C PHE A 589 -21.47 6.27 18.20
N ASN A 590 -21.62 5.40 17.20
CA ASN A 590 -21.17 4.01 17.26
C ASN A 590 -19.72 3.76 16.76
N LEU A 591 -19.28 4.35 15.64
CA LEU A 591 -17.88 4.36 15.16
C LEU A 591 -17.58 5.61 14.29
N PRO A 592 -16.33 6.13 14.31
CA PRO A 592 -15.87 7.21 13.42
C PRO A 592 -15.47 6.66 12.03
N VAL A 593 -15.05 7.55 11.12
CA VAL A 593 -14.30 7.13 9.92
C VAL A 593 -12.96 6.53 10.37
N LEU A 594 -12.71 5.26 10.02
CA LEU A 594 -11.47 4.55 10.35
C LEU A 594 -10.60 4.31 9.11
N ASP A 595 -9.28 4.34 9.31
CA ASP A 595 -8.23 3.97 8.36
C ASP A 595 -8.26 4.70 6.99
N PHE A 596 -9.00 5.80 6.86
CA PHE A 596 -9.00 6.70 5.70
C PHE A 596 -8.01 7.86 5.85
N HIS A 597 -6.89 7.83 5.12
CA HIS A 597 -5.88 8.90 5.06
C HIS A 597 -5.94 9.61 3.70
N PRO A 598 -6.59 10.79 3.60
CA PRO A 598 -6.85 11.41 2.29
C PRO A 598 -5.58 11.77 1.52
N VAL A 599 -4.53 12.26 2.20
CA VAL A 599 -3.25 12.61 1.54
C VAL A 599 -2.42 11.38 1.12
N GLU A 600 -2.40 10.29 1.90
CA GLU A 600 -1.72 9.02 1.55
C GLU A 600 -2.39 8.42 0.30
N LEU A 601 -3.72 8.27 0.29
CA LEU A 601 -4.51 7.79 -0.86
C LEU A 601 -4.37 8.71 -2.11
N PHE A 602 -4.26 10.02 -1.92
CA PHE A 602 -4.01 10.96 -3.01
C PHE A 602 -2.60 10.82 -3.58
N VAL A 603 -1.57 10.65 -2.75
CA VAL A 603 -0.20 10.38 -3.22
C VAL A 603 -0.11 9.02 -3.92
N GLU A 604 -0.78 7.99 -3.42
CA GLU A 604 -0.92 6.70 -4.13
C GLU A 604 -1.54 6.90 -5.52
N ARG A 605 -2.61 7.71 -5.64
CA ARG A 605 -3.24 8.03 -6.92
C ARG A 605 -2.30 8.81 -7.85
N LEU A 606 -1.64 9.86 -7.35
CA LEU A 606 -0.64 10.65 -8.10
C LEU A 606 0.52 9.78 -8.60
N GLN A 607 1.01 8.84 -7.78
CA GLN A 607 2.01 7.88 -8.21
C GLN A 607 1.46 6.94 -9.29
N ASN A 608 0.28 6.35 -9.10
CA ASN A 608 -0.31 5.45 -10.10
C ASN A 608 -0.42 6.10 -11.49
N ASP A 609 -0.92 7.34 -11.56
CA ASP A 609 -1.14 8.05 -12.82
C ASP A 609 0.16 8.63 -13.41
N PHE A 610 1.00 9.29 -12.58
CA PHE A 610 2.12 10.12 -13.07
C PHE A 610 3.54 9.55 -12.82
N GLN A 611 3.73 8.40 -12.14
CA GLN A 611 5.06 7.82 -11.80
C GLN A 611 6.05 7.70 -12.97
N LYS A 612 5.55 7.64 -14.21
CA LYS A 612 6.37 7.60 -15.42
C LYS A 612 7.21 8.88 -15.57
N VAL A 613 6.60 10.04 -15.32
CA VAL A 613 7.16 11.37 -15.58
C VAL A 613 7.54 12.13 -14.30
N ALA A 614 6.93 11.81 -13.16
CA ALA A 614 7.14 12.53 -11.90
C ALA A 614 7.22 11.58 -10.69
N LEU A 615 7.97 11.99 -9.67
CA LEU A 615 8.08 11.33 -8.38
C LEU A 615 7.56 12.24 -7.26
N PHE A 616 6.75 11.68 -6.36
CA PHE A 616 5.99 12.41 -5.33
C PHE A 616 6.49 12.05 -3.94
N PHE A 617 6.98 13.05 -3.22
CA PHE A 617 7.63 12.93 -1.91
C PHE A 617 6.82 13.71 -0.88
N TYR A 618 6.45 13.11 0.25
CA TYR A 618 5.71 13.81 1.31
C TYR A 618 6.07 13.28 2.70
N ASP A 619 5.75 14.06 3.72
CA ASP A 619 5.84 13.70 5.14
C ASP A 619 4.50 13.11 5.61
N ARG A 620 4.43 11.80 5.80
CA ARG A 620 3.21 11.11 6.27
C ARG A 620 2.77 11.55 7.67
N TYR A 621 3.65 12.20 8.46
CA TYR A 621 3.37 12.59 9.85
C TYR A 621 2.97 14.07 10.02
N SER A 622 2.99 14.87 8.96
CA SER A 622 2.44 16.23 8.96
C SER A 622 1.57 16.56 7.75
N ALA A 623 1.88 16.00 6.57
CA ALA A 623 1.08 16.07 5.35
C ALA A 623 0.73 17.49 4.86
N GLY A 624 1.58 18.49 5.18
CA GLY A 624 1.35 19.89 4.80
C GLY A 624 1.69 20.24 3.34
N GLU A 625 2.62 19.50 2.73
CA GLU A 625 3.01 19.64 1.32
C GLU A 625 3.47 18.31 0.71
N ILE A 626 3.37 18.21 -0.61
CA ILE A 626 3.93 17.12 -1.43
C ILE A 626 4.94 17.75 -2.41
N GLY A 627 6.19 17.31 -2.35
CA GLY A 627 7.24 17.71 -3.29
C GLY A 627 7.21 16.84 -4.56
N LEU A 628 7.16 17.49 -5.72
CA LEU A 628 7.22 16.86 -7.04
C LEU A 628 8.64 17.01 -7.62
N LYS A 629 9.23 15.91 -8.07
CA LYS A 629 10.46 15.91 -8.87
C LYS A 629 10.20 15.25 -10.22
N TRP A 630 10.50 15.96 -11.30
CA TRP A 630 10.40 15.44 -12.66
C TRP A 630 11.47 14.36 -12.93
N ASN A 631 11.14 13.40 -13.79
CA ASN A 631 11.98 12.27 -14.17
C ASN A 631 12.81 12.64 -15.41
N ASP A 632 13.90 13.37 -15.19
CA ASP A 632 14.73 14.00 -16.24
C ASP A 632 14.99 13.14 -17.51
N PRO A 633 15.29 11.81 -17.42
CA PRO A 633 15.55 10.97 -18.60
C PRO A 633 14.36 10.73 -19.55
N VAL A 634 13.15 11.15 -19.18
CA VAL A 634 11.94 11.06 -20.02
C VAL A 634 11.22 12.40 -20.16
N MET A 635 11.91 13.52 -19.92
CA MET A 635 11.35 14.87 -20.10
C MET A 635 11.25 15.31 -21.56
N LYS A 636 12.16 14.82 -22.42
CA LYS A 636 12.04 14.82 -23.89
C LYS A 636 11.93 13.38 -24.39
N MET A 637 11.19 13.15 -25.47
CA MET A 637 11.25 11.91 -26.26
C MET A 637 10.69 12.10 -27.68
N LYS A 638 11.19 11.30 -28.63
CA LYS A 638 10.61 11.24 -29.98
C LYS A 638 9.12 10.90 -29.97
N ALA A 639 8.34 11.60 -30.80
CA ALA A 639 6.90 11.46 -30.90
C ALA A 639 6.48 10.02 -31.22
N LYS A 640 5.60 9.44 -30.39
CA LYS A 640 4.94 8.15 -30.61
C LYS A 640 3.53 8.17 -30.03
N ILE A 641 2.55 7.79 -30.86
CA ILE A 641 1.11 7.94 -30.61
C ILE A 641 0.68 7.41 -29.23
N TYR A 642 1.15 6.23 -28.83
CA TYR A 642 0.81 5.58 -27.56
C TYR A 642 1.43 6.23 -26.30
N LYS A 643 2.10 7.37 -26.42
CA LYS A 643 2.73 8.09 -25.30
C LYS A 643 2.21 9.52 -25.08
N ALA A 644 1.23 9.97 -25.86
CA ALA A 644 0.78 11.37 -25.84
C ALA A 644 0.12 11.84 -24.53
N SER A 645 -0.42 10.94 -23.69
CA SER A 645 -1.27 11.34 -22.55
C SER A 645 -0.59 12.11 -21.41
N LEU A 646 0.74 12.29 -21.44
CA LEU A 646 1.50 13.09 -20.46
C LEU A 646 2.45 14.09 -21.17
N TYR A 647 2.30 14.27 -22.49
CA TYR A 647 3.29 14.86 -23.37
C TYR A 647 2.63 15.73 -24.45
N LYS A 648 3.24 16.86 -24.76
CA LYS A 648 2.90 17.70 -25.92
C LYS A 648 4.07 17.72 -26.90
N LEU A 649 3.83 18.12 -28.15
CA LEU A 649 4.91 18.42 -29.09
C LEU A 649 5.80 19.54 -28.52
N ASP A 650 7.10 19.44 -28.76
CA ASP A 650 8.01 20.54 -28.52
C ASP A 650 7.75 21.67 -29.52
N SER A 651 7.84 22.93 -29.09
CA SER A 651 7.71 24.09 -29.99
C SER A 651 8.99 24.35 -30.78
N ASP A 652 10.12 23.86 -30.28
CA ASP A 652 11.45 24.30 -30.73
C ASP A 652 12.17 23.21 -31.55
N GLU A 653 11.70 21.95 -31.51
CA GLU A 653 12.31 20.80 -32.19
C GLU A 653 11.25 19.89 -32.86
N GLN A 654 11.28 19.80 -34.19
CA GLN A 654 10.31 19.00 -34.96
C GLN A 654 10.50 17.49 -34.73
N GLY A 655 9.43 16.83 -34.27
CA GLY A 655 9.38 15.37 -34.01
C GLY A 655 9.72 14.94 -32.59
N GLU A 656 10.10 15.88 -31.70
CA GLU A 656 10.25 15.64 -30.26
C GLU A 656 8.95 16.01 -29.51
N MET A 657 8.72 15.35 -28.37
CA MET A 657 7.66 15.67 -27.41
C MET A 657 8.26 15.95 -26.04
N VAL A 658 7.72 16.95 -25.36
CA VAL A 658 8.06 17.36 -24.00
C VAL A 658 6.91 17.05 -23.03
N VAL A 659 7.23 16.71 -21.78
CA VAL A 659 6.21 16.47 -20.74
C VAL A 659 5.32 17.70 -20.58
N ASN A 660 3.99 17.52 -20.64
CA ASN A 660 3.05 18.64 -20.56
C ASN A 660 2.78 19.07 -19.11
N LYS A 661 3.80 19.67 -18.48
CA LYS A 661 3.77 20.11 -17.07
C LYS A 661 2.49 20.86 -16.67
N GLY A 662 1.99 21.76 -17.52
CA GLY A 662 0.84 22.61 -17.22
C GLY A 662 -0.46 21.82 -17.07
N GLU A 663 -0.72 20.90 -17.99
CA GLU A 663 -1.88 19.99 -17.96
C GLU A 663 -1.78 19.03 -16.76
N ILE A 664 -0.59 18.52 -16.45
CA ILE A 664 -0.35 17.69 -15.26
C ILE A 664 -0.59 18.49 -13.96
N TYR A 665 -0.15 19.75 -13.87
CA TYR A 665 -0.44 20.59 -12.70
C TYR A 665 -1.95 20.91 -12.57
N GLU A 666 -2.66 21.12 -13.68
CA GLU A 666 -4.12 21.30 -13.69
C GLU A 666 -4.84 20.01 -13.25
N GLU A 667 -4.46 18.85 -13.77
CA GLU A 667 -5.02 17.55 -13.39
C GLU A 667 -4.78 17.24 -11.91
N ILE A 668 -3.57 17.48 -11.39
CA ILE A 668 -3.26 17.39 -9.94
C ILE A 668 -4.20 18.28 -9.11
N GLY A 669 -4.48 19.50 -9.57
CA GLY A 669 -5.41 20.43 -8.91
C GLY A 669 -6.87 19.97 -8.96
N LEU A 670 -7.29 19.34 -10.07
CA LEU A 670 -8.64 18.79 -10.26
C LEU A 670 -8.86 17.50 -9.45
N MET A 671 -7.89 16.58 -9.44
CA MET A 671 -7.89 15.36 -8.62
C MET A 671 -7.88 15.70 -7.13
N GLY A 672 -7.05 16.68 -6.74
CA GLY A 672 -6.88 17.13 -5.36
C GLY A 672 -7.89 18.17 -4.90
N LYS A 673 -9.00 18.38 -5.61
CA LYS A 673 -9.97 19.47 -5.38
C LYS A 673 -10.39 19.60 -3.90
N ALA A 674 -10.42 20.84 -3.41
CA ALA A 674 -10.60 21.24 -2.00
C ALA A 674 -9.49 20.82 -1.02
N MET A 675 -8.66 19.82 -1.33
CA MET A 675 -7.51 19.42 -0.52
C MET A 675 -6.20 20.11 -0.96
N VAL A 676 -5.97 20.31 -2.25
CA VAL A 676 -4.84 21.07 -2.79
C VAL A 676 -5.20 22.56 -2.75
N SER A 677 -4.39 23.37 -2.07
CA SER A 677 -4.61 24.82 -1.94
C SER A 677 -3.85 25.63 -2.97
N THR A 678 -2.66 25.18 -3.38
CA THR A 678 -1.78 25.88 -4.35
C THR A 678 -0.72 24.92 -4.89
N ILE A 679 -0.29 25.08 -6.13
CA ILE A 679 0.92 24.46 -6.67
C ILE A 679 1.96 25.56 -6.93
N LEU A 680 3.20 25.34 -6.48
CA LEU A 680 4.31 26.28 -6.58
C LEU A 680 5.43 25.65 -7.40
N GLU A 681 5.57 25.98 -8.68
CA GLU A 681 6.74 25.59 -9.49
C GLU A 681 7.92 26.54 -9.20
N LYS A 682 9.14 25.99 -9.21
CA LYS A 682 10.38 26.63 -8.74
C LYS A 682 10.70 27.99 -9.39
N ASP A 683 10.24 28.20 -10.62
CA ASP A 683 10.48 29.42 -11.41
C ASP A 683 9.17 30.11 -11.90
N LEU A 684 8.00 29.55 -11.59
CA LEU A 684 6.70 30.01 -12.13
C LEU A 684 5.56 29.86 -11.11
N VAL A 685 4.96 30.98 -10.70
CA VAL A 685 3.72 30.98 -9.91
C VAL A 685 2.52 30.95 -10.86
N VAL A 686 2.03 29.75 -11.16
CA VAL A 686 0.85 29.53 -12.00
C VAL A 686 -0.30 29.00 -11.14
N TRP A 687 -1.04 29.92 -10.49
CA TRP A 687 -2.49 29.82 -10.27
C TRP A 687 -3.06 31.10 -9.61
N SER A 688 -3.95 31.80 -10.32
CA SER A 688 -4.89 32.82 -9.82
C SER A 688 -6.07 32.86 -10.82
N ASP A 689 -7.29 33.33 -10.50
CA ASP A 689 -7.61 34.45 -9.61
C ASP A 689 -8.60 34.19 -8.46
N ASP A 690 -9.53 33.23 -8.55
CA ASP A 690 -10.74 33.25 -7.73
C ASP A 690 -10.55 33.02 -6.21
N CYS A 691 -9.58 32.21 -5.79
CA CYS A 691 -9.40 31.85 -4.36
C CYS A 691 -8.81 32.97 -3.48
N MET A 692 -8.38 34.10 -4.04
CA MET A 692 -7.83 35.23 -3.27
C MET A 692 -8.90 36.18 -2.71
N SER A 693 -10.19 35.88 -2.92
CA SER A 693 -11.34 36.67 -2.50
C SER A 693 -11.83 36.34 -1.07
N GLU A 694 -11.79 35.07 -0.66
CA GLU A 694 -12.39 34.59 0.60
C GLU A 694 -11.42 34.53 1.80
N LEU A 695 -10.11 34.72 1.59
CA LEU A 695 -9.13 34.67 2.67
C LEU A 695 -9.25 35.87 3.64
N PRO A 696 -9.28 35.63 4.98
CA PRO A 696 -9.26 36.70 5.98
C PRO A 696 -8.10 37.69 5.79
N SER A 697 -8.37 38.96 6.08
CA SER A 697 -7.43 40.08 5.87
C SER A 697 -6.07 39.87 6.53
N ASP A 698 -6.03 39.21 7.68
CA ASP A 698 -4.80 39.03 8.45
C ASP A 698 -3.97 37.85 7.92
N THR A 699 -4.59 36.79 7.38
CA THR A 699 -3.89 35.75 6.61
C THR A 699 -3.25 36.34 5.35
N LYS A 700 -4.00 37.18 4.63
CA LYS A 700 -3.55 37.90 3.42
C LYS A 700 -2.41 38.88 3.74
N ARG A 701 -2.47 39.55 4.90
CA ARG A 701 -1.39 40.40 5.43
C ARG A 701 -0.16 39.59 5.83
N SER A 702 -0.32 38.44 6.50
CA SER A 702 0.79 37.58 6.92
C SER A 702 1.58 37.06 5.73
N LEU A 703 0.91 36.48 4.72
CA LEU A 703 1.55 35.99 3.49
C LEU A 703 2.29 37.12 2.75
N MET A 704 1.67 38.29 2.62
CA MET A 704 2.30 39.48 2.04
C MET A 704 3.52 39.99 2.82
N THR A 705 3.57 39.79 4.15
CA THR A 705 4.74 40.15 4.96
C THR A 705 5.88 39.15 4.73
N THR A 706 5.62 37.85 4.76
CA THR A 706 6.63 36.80 4.50
C THR A 706 7.26 36.92 3.10
N LEU A 707 6.43 37.21 2.08
CA LEU A 707 6.92 37.46 0.72
C LEU A 707 7.83 38.71 0.66
N LYS A 708 7.46 39.80 1.35
CA LYS A 708 8.26 41.03 1.38
C LYS A 708 9.58 40.88 2.14
N THR A 709 9.64 40.10 3.22
CA THR A 709 10.89 39.83 3.92
C THR A 709 11.88 39.05 3.06
N ASN A 710 11.40 38.09 2.26
CA ASN A 710 12.26 37.29 1.40
C ASN A 710 12.84 38.12 0.24
N VAL A 711 12.01 38.95 -0.42
CA VAL A 711 12.47 39.86 -1.49
C VAL A 711 13.46 40.91 -0.96
N LEU A 712 13.27 41.43 0.25
CA LEU A 712 14.22 42.35 0.88
C LEU A 712 15.57 41.68 1.17
N ASN A 713 15.57 40.47 1.73
CA ASN A 713 16.80 39.73 2.06
C ASN A 713 17.65 39.40 0.81
N GLU A 714 17.02 39.04 -0.32
CA GLU A 714 17.73 38.88 -1.59
C GLU A 714 18.43 40.18 -2.04
N SER A 715 17.76 41.33 -1.92
CA SER A 715 18.28 42.62 -2.37
C SER A 715 19.57 43.03 -1.64
N THR A 716 19.69 42.66 -0.35
CA THR A 716 20.92 42.84 0.44
C THR A 716 22.05 41.89 0.01
N SER A 717 21.74 40.61 -0.25
CA SER A 717 22.74 39.60 -0.66
C SER A 717 23.34 39.88 -2.05
N LYS A 718 22.52 40.38 -2.98
CA LYS A 718 22.95 40.72 -4.34
C LYS A 718 23.92 41.93 -4.37
N ASN A 719 23.90 42.79 -3.34
CA ASN A 719 24.81 43.94 -3.23
C ASN A 719 26.17 43.63 -2.56
N SER A 720 26.24 42.74 -1.57
CA SER A 720 27.54 42.28 -1.03
C SER A 720 28.37 41.53 -2.07
N SER A 721 27.69 40.77 -2.94
CA SER A 721 28.31 39.91 -3.95
C SER A 721 29.01 40.70 -5.06
N LYS A 722 28.45 41.83 -5.52
CA LYS A 722 29.12 42.72 -6.48
C LYS A 722 30.38 43.37 -5.88
N ARG A 723 30.38 43.69 -4.59
CA ARG A 723 31.52 44.36 -3.94
C ARG A 723 32.74 43.45 -3.73
N LYS A 724 32.56 42.11 -3.76
CA LYS A 724 33.68 41.14 -3.76
C LYS A 724 34.26 40.86 -5.15
N ARG A 725 33.45 40.79 -6.22
CA ARG A 725 33.96 40.55 -7.59
C ARG A 725 34.90 41.67 -8.06
N ASN A 726 34.48 42.92 -7.90
CA ASN A 726 35.27 44.10 -8.28
C ASN A 726 36.59 44.29 -7.46
N LEU A 727 36.88 43.42 -6.49
CA LEU A 727 38.15 43.42 -5.74
C LEU A 727 39.09 42.28 -6.19
N ILE A 728 38.56 41.24 -6.87
CA ILE A 728 39.30 40.06 -7.32
C ILE A 728 39.78 40.25 -8.77
N GLU A 729 38.99 40.91 -9.62
CA GLU A 729 39.35 41.29 -11.01
C GLU A 729 40.47 42.37 -11.11
N LYS A 730 41.24 42.57 -10.04
CA LYS A 730 42.28 43.61 -9.92
C LYS A 730 43.66 43.09 -9.50
N GLN A 731 43.91 41.79 -9.55
CA GLN A 731 45.22 41.20 -9.24
C GLN A 731 45.77 40.21 -10.29
N GLU A 732 45.01 39.77 -11.29
CA GLU A 732 45.45 38.72 -12.24
C GLU A 732 45.29 39.13 -13.72
N GLN A 733 45.98 40.20 -14.13
CA GLN A 733 46.42 40.39 -15.53
C GLN A 733 47.80 41.05 -15.57
N GLU A 734 48.84 40.26 -15.84
CA GLU A 734 50.13 40.75 -16.29
C GLU A 734 50.74 39.76 -17.29
N ASN A 735 51.48 40.28 -18.29
CA ASN A 735 52.13 39.58 -19.40
C ASN A 735 51.24 39.14 -20.60
N VAL A 736 51.47 39.82 -21.73
CA VAL A 736 50.99 39.53 -23.10
C VAL A 736 52.23 39.39 -24.01
N PRO A 737 52.14 38.77 -25.20
CA PRO A 737 52.21 39.56 -26.46
C PRO A 737 51.14 39.16 -27.52
N VAL A 738 50.46 40.08 -28.22
CA VAL A 738 50.85 40.77 -29.51
C VAL A 738 50.91 39.76 -30.69
N GLU A 739 50.19 39.88 -31.83
CA GLU A 739 49.29 40.90 -32.47
C GLU A 739 48.37 40.18 -33.53
N THR A 740 47.46 40.68 -34.40
CA THR A 740 46.79 41.95 -34.85
C THR A 740 45.38 41.51 -35.47
N SER A 741 44.46 42.24 -36.17
CA SER A 741 44.23 43.63 -36.60
C SER A 741 42.75 43.97 -36.93
N SER A 742 42.39 45.26 -36.81
CA SER A 742 41.49 46.08 -37.68
C SER A 742 39.96 45.84 -37.87
N LYS A 743 39.20 46.94 -37.63
CA LYS A 743 38.02 47.50 -38.36
C LYS A 743 36.55 47.04 -38.10
N ASN A 744 35.86 47.88 -37.29
CA ASN A 744 34.71 48.75 -37.67
C ASN A 744 33.45 48.20 -38.40
N ILE A 745 32.23 48.37 -37.82
CA ILE A 745 31.26 49.49 -38.02
C ILE A 745 29.92 49.24 -37.26
N PRO A 746 29.07 50.26 -36.93
CA PRO A 746 28.07 50.16 -35.84
C PRO A 746 26.61 50.59 -36.19
N GLY A 747 25.70 50.57 -35.19
CA GLY A 747 24.60 51.56 -35.12
C GLY A 747 23.34 51.20 -34.32
N MET A 748 22.96 52.02 -33.32
CA MET A 748 21.58 52.19 -32.82
C MET A 748 21.35 53.60 -32.22
N ASN A 749 20.18 54.17 -32.51
CA ASN A 749 19.49 55.34 -31.93
C ASN A 749 17.98 55.14 -32.25
N GLY A 750 16.97 55.73 -31.58
CA GLY A 750 16.94 56.74 -30.51
C GLY A 750 15.61 56.68 -29.71
N LYS A 751 15.05 57.82 -29.26
CA LYS A 751 13.94 57.89 -28.27
C LYS A 751 12.73 58.75 -28.71
N MET A 752 11.57 58.52 -28.06
CA MET A 752 10.57 59.53 -27.61
C MET A 752 9.71 60.25 -28.70
N LEU A 753 8.55 60.90 -28.45
CA LEU A 753 7.74 61.31 -27.26
C LEU A 753 6.24 61.54 -27.66
N GLU A 754 5.28 61.52 -26.71
CA GLU A 754 3.95 62.24 -26.68
C GLU A 754 2.94 62.10 -27.87
N GLU A 755 1.62 62.43 -27.84
CA GLU A 755 0.66 62.89 -26.79
C GLU A 755 -0.79 62.34 -27.05
N THR A 756 -1.87 63.03 -26.64
CA THR A 756 -3.28 62.52 -26.52
C THR A 756 -4.31 63.51 -27.17
N PRO A 757 -5.67 63.57 -26.96
CA PRO A 757 -6.63 62.77 -26.14
C PRO A 757 -8.09 62.51 -26.68
N LYS A 758 -8.91 61.82 -25.85
CA LYS A 758 -10.41 61.93 -25.68
C LYS A 758 -11.43 61.51 -26.75
N LYS A 759 -12.29 60.54 -26.37
CA LYS A 759 -13.76 60.73 -26.30
C LYS A 759 -14.42 59.75 -25.29
N VAL A 760 -15.69 59.99 -24.92
CA VAL A 760 -16.42 59.32 -23.82
C VAL A 760 -17.82 58.87 -24.29
N VAL A 761 -18.30 57.72 -23.79
CA VAL A 761 -19.72 57.31 -23.83
C VAL A 761 -20.09 56.71 -22.47
N ASN A 762 -21.25 57.10 -21.92
CA ASN A 762 -21.86 56.50 -20.72
C ASN A 762 -22.96 55.51 -21.10
N GLY A 763 -23.15 54.43 -20.33
CA GLY A 763 -24.13 53.37 -20.60
C GLY A 763 -24.89 52.91 -19.37
N SER A 764 -25.85 53.69 -18.89
CA SER A 764 -26.67 53.38 -17.70
C SER A 764 -27.81 52.39 -17.99
N GLN A 765 -27.49 51.19 -18.49
CA GLN A 765 -28.47 50.19 -18.96
C GLN A 765 -28.22 48.75 -18.44
N MET A 766 -27.88 48.59 -17.16
CA MET A 766 -27.85 47.25 -16.53
C MET A 766 -28.37 47.16 -15.08
N LYS A 767 -28.93 48.25 -14.52
CA LYS A 767 -29.58 48.22 -13.18
C LYS A 767 -31.11 48.17 -13.20
N THR A 768 -31.76 48.42 -14.35
CA THR A 768 -33.22 48.43 -14.46
C THR A 768 -33.81 47.02 -14.65
N ALA A 769 -33.12 46.15 -15.40
CA ALA A 769 -33.59 44.80 -15.73
C ALA A 769 -33.67 43.82 -14.54
N LEU A 770 -33.12 44.18 -13.37
CA LEU A 770 -33.09 43.34 -12.17
C LEU A 770 -34.16 43.69 -11.12
N GLN A 771 -35.06 44.65 -11.40
CA GLN A 771 -36.15 45.02 -10.48
C GLN A 771 -37.56 44.62 -10.94
N GLU A 772 -37.75 44.16 -12.18
CA GLU A 772 -39.06 43.74 -12.68
C GLU A 772 -39.34 42.23 -12.52
N PHE A 773 -38.31 41.39 -12.32
CA PHE A 773 -38.48 39.92 -12.21
C PHE A 773 -38.88 39.41 -10.80
N LEU A 774 -39.21 40.31 -9.86
CA LEU A 774 -39.54 39.98 -8.46
C LEU A 774 -40.98 40.33 -8.06
N ARG A 775 -41.92 40.32 -9.02
CA ARG A 775 -43.36 40.55 -8.77
C ARG A 775 -44.29 39.69 -9.65
N ASP A 776 -44.36 38.40 -9.35
CA ASP A 776 -45.55 37.58 -9.63
C ASP A 776 -45.89 36.73 -8.38
N PRO A 777 -47.13 36.77 -7.82
CA PRO A 777 -47.44 36.09 -6.56
C PRO A 777 -47.69 34.57 -6.64
N THR A 778 -47.68 33.93 -7.81
CA THR A 778 -48.31 32.60 -8.00
C THR A 778 -47.39 31.36 -7.91
N ALA A 779 -46.31 31.40 -7.11
CA ALA A 779 -45.42 30.25 -6.89
C ALA A 779 -45.82 29.41 -5.64
N PRO A 780 -46.06 28.09 -5.75
CA PRO A 780 -46.48 27.25 -4.63
C PRO A 780 -45.33 26.88 -3.68
N LYS A 781 -45.63 26.73 -2.39
CA LYS A 781 -44.69 26.24 -1.37
C LYS A 781 -44.75 24.70 -1.26
N PHE A 782 -43.59 24.05 -1.38
CA PHE A 782 -43.32 22.71 -0.87
C PHE A 782 -41.97 22.78 -0.13
N ASN A 783 -41.84 22.40 1.14
CA ASN A 783 -42.04 21.08 1.77
C ASN A 783 -41.15 19.99 1.17
N SER A 784 -40.11 19.62 1.91
CA SER A 784 -39.50 18.28 1.92
C SER A 784 -40.54 17.27 2.49
N PRO A 785 -40.45 15.94 2.24
CA PRO A 785 -39.32 15.13 2.74
C PRO A 785 -38.96 13.79 2.03
N LYS A 786 -37.89 13.16 2.55
CA LYS A 786 -37.65 11.69 2.68
C LYS A 786 -37.23 10.83 1.47
N GLN A 787 -36.76 9.63 1.82
CA GLN A 787 -36.05 8.64 1.01
C GLN A 787 -36.95 7.47 0.58
N MET A 788 -36.52 6.76 -0.47
CA MET A 788 -36.46 5.28 -0.60
C MET A 788 -35.51 5.00 -1.80
N LEU A 789 -34.59 4.03 -1.86
CA LEU A 789 -34.46 2.69 -1.25
C LEU A 789 -35.62 1.75 -1.57
N ILE A 790 -35.45 1.00 -2.67
CA ILE A 790 -36.15 -0.26 -2.93
C ILE A 790 -35.13 -1.38 -2.80
N ILE A 791 -35.53 -2.45 -2.11
CA ILE A 791 -34.84 -3.74 -2.05
C ILE A 791 -35.56 -4.64 -3.05
N ASP A 792 -34.85 -5.26 -3.98
CA ASP A 792 -35.41 -6.39 -4.74
C ASP A 792 -35.06 -7.71 -4.05
N SER A 793 -36.10 -8.48 -3.75
CA SER A 793 -36.01 -9.85 -3.26
C SER A 793 -37.13 -10.66 -3.91
N THR A 794 -36.80 -11.51 -4.87
CA THR A 794 -37.79 -12.25 -5.67
C THR A 794 -37.61 -13.77 -5.54
N SER A 795 -38.35 -14.37 -4.61
CA SER A 795 -38.77 -15.77 -4.70
C SER A 795 -40.03 -16.04 -3.86
N GLY A 796 -41.18 -16.09 -4.54
CA GLY A 796 -42.17 -17.13 -4.24
C GLY A 796 -41.78 -18.43 -4.98
N SER A 797 -42.48 -19.56 -4.86
CA SER A 797 -43.59 -19.97 -3.99
C SER A 797 -43.67 -21.54 -4.08
N GLU A 798 -44.71 -22.35 -3.91
CA GLU A 798 -46.18 -22.25 -3.78
C GLU A 798 -46.67 -23.46 -2.95
N ALA A 799 -47.56 -23.28 -1.96
CA ALA A 799 -48.39 -24.35 -1.38
C ALA A 799 -49.55 -23.80 -0.51
N GLU A 800 -50.72 -24.40 -0.64
CA GLU A 800 -51.94 -24.13 0.14
C GLU A 800 -52.20 -25.32 1.09
N GLU A 801 -52.80 -25.10 2.27
CA GLU A 801 -53.82 -26.01 2.85
C GLU A 801 -54.51 -25.37 4.08
N GLU A 802 -55.76 -24.97 3.81
CA GLU A 802 -57.01 -24.79 4.58
C GLU A 802 -57.15 -24.97 6.13
N GLN A 803 -58.29 -24.43 6.61
CA GLN A 803 -59.05 -24.65 7.86
C GLN A 803 -58.50 -24.04 9.18
N GLU A 804 -59.21 -23.04 9.75
CA GLU A 804 -60.29 -23.11 10.79
C GLU A 804 -59.69 -23.00 12.22
N ASP A 805 -60.21 -22.23 13.18
CA ASP A 805 -61.32 -21.24 13.23
C ASP A 805 -61.08 -20.28 14.44
N ASP A 806 -61.85 -19.18 14.54
CA ASP A 806 -62.46 -18.53 15.73
C ASP A 806 -61.66 -18.31 17.06
N GLU A 807 -61.88 -17.27 17.89
CA GLU A 807 -62.67 -16.03 17.81
C GLU A 807 -62.18 -15.01 18.89
N GLU A 808 -62.86 -13.85 18.98
CA GLU A 808 -63.03 -12.96 20.16
C GLU A 808 -61.82 -12.33 20.92
N GLU A 809 -61.63 -11.05 20.64
CA GLU A 809 -61.80 -9.90 21.57
C GLU A 809 -60.89 -9.60 22.80
N ILE A 810 -60.46 -8.32 22.84
CA ILE A 810 -60.50 -7.33 23.96
C ILE A 810 -59.82 -7.68 25.31
N GLU A 811 -59.14 -6.79 26.06
CA GLU A 811 -58.42 -5.50 25.93
C GLU A 811 -58.06 -5.09 27.39
N GLU A 812 -57.38 -3.95 27.57
CA GLU A 812 -57.46 -3.05 28.75
C GLU A 812 -56.77 -3.35 30.10
N SER A 813 -56.45 -2.25 30.80
CA SER A 813 -55.96 -2.12 32.20
C SER A 813 -54.62 -2.82 32.55
N LYS A 814 -53.44 -2.20 32.50
CA LYS A 814 -52.92 -0.91 33.05
C LYS A 814 -52.73 -0.85 34.58
N ALA A 815 -51.44 -0.87 34.96
CA ALA A 815 -50.78 -0.06 36.00
C ALA A 815 -51.10 -0.24 37.51
N LEU A 816 -50.02 -0.35 38.31
CA LEU A 816 -49.73 0.27 39.63
C LEU A 816 -48.42 -0.35 40.18
N THR A 817 -47.25 0.10 39.73
CA THR A 817 -46.39 1.07 40.42
C THR A 817 -46.07 0.80 41.91
N ASN A 818 -44.76 0.81 42.19
CA ASN A 818 -44.11 1.50 43.32
C ASN A 818 -43.90 0.85 44.72
N VAL A 819 -42.60 0.52 44.95
CA VAL A 819 -41.70 1.22 45.90
C VAL A 819 -41.46 0.66 47.33
N ARG A 820 -40.17 0.73 47.72
CA ARG A 820 -39.55 0.61 49.07
C ARG A 820 -39.54 -0.79 49.73
N SER A 821 -38.56 -1.15 50.59
CA SER A 821 -37.16 -0.66 50.75
C SER A 821 -36.37 -1.48 51.79
N ASN A 822 -35.06 -1.16 51.89
CA ASN A 822 -34.25 -1.15 53.12
C ASN A 822 -33.68 -2.48 53.70
N LYS A 823 -32.36 -2.59 53.50
CA LYS A 823 -31.31 -2.67 54.57
C LYS A 823 -31.00 -4.00 55.28
N HIS A 824 -29.70 -4.31 55.14
CA HIS A 824 -28.73 -4.58 56.23
C HIS A 824 -28.46 -6.03 56.72
N ARG A 825 -27.32 -6.54 56.23
CA ARG A 825 -26.06 -6.65 57.03
C ARG A 825 -26.08 -7.59 58.25
N LYS A 826 -25.59 -8.83 58.08
CA LYS A 826 -24.39 -9.36 58.80
C LYS A 826 -23.96 -10.78 58.39
N LYS A 827 -22.64 -10.91 58.17
CA LYS A 827 -21.71 -11.99 58.57
C LYS A 827 -22.10 -13.48 58.39
N ASN A 828 -21.23 -14.20 57.68
CA ASN A 828 -20.92 -15.62 57.88
C ASN A 828 -20.62 -15.95 59.36
N PRO A 829 -20.75 -17.23 59.74
CA PRO A 829 -19.63 -17.95 60.34
C PRO A 829 -19.15 -19.10 59.43
N SER A 830 -18.04 -19.73 59.83
CA SER A 830 -17.40 -20.83 59.09
C SER A 830 -16.83 -21.88 60.05
N LYS A 831 -16.31 -22.98 59.48
CA LYS A 831 -15.38 -24.00 60.03
C LYS A 831 -15.95 -25.32 60.57
N ASN A 832 -15.33 -26.39 60.04
CA ASN A 832 -14.91 -27.66 60.66
C ASN A 832 -16.00 -28.62 61.20
N GLY A 833 -15.96 -29.95 60.95
CA GLY A 833 -15.02 -30.80 60.20
C GLY A 833 -14.27 -31.83 61.08
N GLN A 834 -13.94 -33.01 60.53
CA GLN A 834 -12.99 -33.99 61.13
C GLN A 834 -12.48 -35.03 60.11
N SER A 835 -11.67 -36.01 60.52
CA SER A 835 -10.68 -36.70 59.64
C SER A 835 -10.39 -38.17 60.01
N LYS A 836 -9.49 -38.83 59.25
CA LYS A 836 -8.88 -40.20 59.38
C LYS A 836 -9.53 -41.24 58.45
N LYS A 837 -8.83 -42.27 57.91
CA LYS A 837 -7.38 -42.64 57.87
C LYS A 837 -7.17 -43.74 56.80
N MET A 838 -6.06 -43.72 56.05
CA MET A 838 -5.05 -44.83 55.95
C MET A 838 -3.96 -44.55 54.89
N LYS A 839 -2.86 -45.31 54.94
CA LYS A 839 -1.74 -45.34 53.98
C LYS A 839 -1.52 -46.77 53.48
N VAL A 840 -0.87 -46.95 52.33
CA VAL A 840 0.30 -47.82 52.05
C VAL A 840 0.79 -47.53 50.60
N LEU A 841 2.01 -47.93 50.23
CA LEU A 841 2.74 -47.50 49.02
C LEU A 841 3.25 -48.69 48.18
N THR A 842 3.05 -48.61 46.84
CA THR A 842 3.92 -49.12 45.74
C THR A 842 4.21 -50.66 45.70
N PRO A 843 4.96 -51.27 44.73
CA PRO A 843 5.65 -50.72 43.54
C PRO A 843 5.59 -51.49 42.18
N SER A 844 5.70 -50.73 41.07
CA SER A 844 6.50 -51.01 39.83
C SER A 844 6.16 -52.14 38.80
N TYR A 845 6.88 -52.07 37.67
CA TYR A 845 7.10 -52.99 36.53
C TYR A 845 6.01 -53.32 35.46
N ARG A 846 6.20 -52.67 34.28
CA ARG A 846 6.48 -53.24 32.93
C ARG A 846 5.49 -54.23 32.26
N LYS A 847 5.12 -53.93 30.99
CA LYS A 847 4.26 -54.74 30.10
C LYS A 847 4.95 -55.98 29.50
N GLN A 848 4.23 -57.12 29.40
CA GLN A 848 4.33 -58.28 28.47
C GLN A 848 3.32 -59.39 28.96
N THR A 849 2.76 -60.37 28.23
CA THR A 849 2.74 -60.75 26.79
C THR A 849 1.58 -61.74 26.47
N VAL A 850 0.92 -61.59 25.30
CA VAL A 850 0.48 -62.68 24.36
C VAL A 850 -0.71 -63.62 24.71
N ALA A 851 -1.40 -64.09 23.64
CA ALA A 851 -2.22 -65.31 23.46
C ALA A 851 -3.70 -65.39 23.94
N SER A 852 -4.62 -66.14 23.29
CA SER A 852 -4.66 -66.74 21.91
C SER A 852 -6.00 -67.47 21.56
N LYS A 853 -6.17 -67.88 20.28
CA LYS A 853 -7.00 -69.01 19.75
C LYS A 853 -8.54 -68.77 19.60
N LEU A 854 -9.35 -69.48 18.78
CA LEU A 854 -9.17 -70.80 18.09
C LEU A 854 -10.12 -71.03 16.82
N LYS A 855 -9.58 -71.39 15.63
CA LYS A 855 -10.16 -72.27 14.53
C LYS A 855 -11.51 -71.85 13.81
N ARG A 856 -11.93 -72.35 12.61
CA ARG A 856 -11.40 -73.25 11.53
C ARG A 856 -12.18 -73.10 10.17
N LYS A 857 -11.68 -73.79 9.10
CA LYS A 857 -12.27 -74.05 7.73
C LYS A 857 -12.25 -72.86 6.74
N SER A 858 -12.19 -72.97 5.39
CA SER A 858 -11.64 -73.92 4.36
C SER A 858 -12.17 -73.50 2.96
N ALA A 859 -11.54 -73.64 1.79
CA ALA A 859 -10.17 -74.01 1.38
C ALA A 859 -9.93 -73.81 -0.15
N SER A 860 -8.66 -73.70 -0.56
CA SER A 860 -8.11 -73.88 -1.93
C SER A 860 -8.35 -72.78 -2.98
N ARG A 861 -7.47 -72.56 -3.97
CA ARG A 861 -6.39 -73.45 -4.50
C ARG A 861 -4.95 -72.87 -4.43
N ALA A 862 -4.25 -72.73 -5.57
CA ALA A 862 -2.81 -72.40 -5.74
C ALA A 862 -2.60 -71.94 -7.21
N ALA A 863 -1.43 -71.68 -7.83
CA ALA A 863 0.01 -72.04 -7.67
C ALA A 863 0.83 -71.12 -8.65
N LYS A 864 2.17 -71.04 -8.79
CA LYS A 864 3.45 -71.40 -8.12
C LYS A 864 4.58 -70.70 -8.96
N ALA A 865 5.87 -70.57 -8.61
CA ALA A 865 6.60 -70.48 -7.34
C ALA A 865 8.08 -70.04 -7.62
N GLU A 866 8.65 -69.28 -6.67
CA GLU A 866 10.02 -69.31 -6.08
C GLU A 866 11.11 -70.32 -6.56
N PRO A 867 12.43 -70.13 -6.21
CA PRO A 867 13.18 -68.88 -5.91
C PRO A 867 14.73 -68.88 -6.22
N VAL A 868 15.41 -67.74 -5.91
CA VAL A 868 16.79 -67.59 -5.33
C VAL A 868 18.06 -68.14 -6.05
N ALA A 869 19.04 -67.25 -6.33
CA ALA A 869 20.43 -67.29 -5.82
C ALA A 869 21.36 -66.17 -6.39
N ASP A 870 22.21 -65.58 -5.54
CA ASP A 870 23.33 -64.66 -5.84
C ASP A 870 24.69 -65.41 -5.92
N PRO A 871 25.88 -64.76 -6.04
CA PRO A 871 26.38 -63.87 -7.11
C PRO A 871 27.80 -64.31 -7.58
N ILE A 872 28.56 -63.47 -8.34
CA ILE A 872 30.01 -63.17 -8.15
C ILE A 872 30.57 -62.20 -9.23
N ALA A 873 31.64 -61.45 -8.90
CA ALA A 873 32.32 -60.44 -9.73
C ALA A 873 33.44 -61.04 -10.64
N SER A 874 34.26 -60.34 -11.45
CA SER A 874 34.81 -58.97 -11.37
C SER A 874 35.61 -58.56 -12.64
N LYS A 875 36.17 -57.33 -12.63
CA LYS A 875 37.14 -56.65 -13.56
C LYS A 875 36.46 -55.67 -14.53
N LYS A 876 36.76 -54.35 -14.51
CA LYS A 876 38.03 -53.60 -14.81
C LYS A 876 38.37 -53.65 -16.32
N SER A 877 38.69 -52.54 -17.01
CA SER A 877 38.91 -51.14 -16.56
C SER A 877 39.06 -50.15 -17.74
N THR A 878 38.69 -48.87 -17.55
CA THR A 878 39.19 -47.63 -18.26
C THR A 878 39.19 -47.59 -19.80
N LYS A 879 38.80 -46.52 -20.51
CA LYS A 879 39.33 -45.14 -20.41
C LYS A 879 38.54 -44.19 -21.36
N LYS A 880 38.61 -42.88 -21.11
CA LYS A 880 38.33 -41.71 -21.98
C LYS A 880 37.76 -41.93 -23.41
N GLY A 881 36.63 -41.27 -23.71
CA GLY A 881 36.70 -40.00 -24.46
C GLY A 881 36.11 -39.89 -25.87
N LYS A 882 35.09 -39.02 -25.99
CA LYS A 882 34.58 -38.29 -27.18
C LYS A 882 33.82 -39.05 -28.29
N ASN A 883 32.77 -38.36 -28.75
CA ASN A 883 32.04 -38.46 -30.02
C ASN A 883 31.29 -39.79 -30.29
N GLY A 884 30.16 -39.79 -31.02
CA GLY A 884 29.45 -38.62 -31.57
C GLY A 884 28.45 -38.95 -32.70
N GLN A 885 27.93 -40.18 -32.79
CA GLN A 885 27.19 -40.63 -33.98
C GLN A 885 26.10 -41.71 -33.75
N LYS A 886 25.82 -42.10 -32.49
CA LYS A 886 24.93 -43.24 -32.16
C LYS A 886 23.56 -42.88 -31.56
N LYS A 887 23.01 -41.70 -31.88
CA LYS A 887 21.65 -41.28 -31.45
C LYS A 887 20.64 -41.03 -32.57
N ARG A 888 21.04 -41.10 -33.86
CA ARG A 888 20.10 -40.99 -35.01
C ARG A 888 19.52 -42.35 -35.42
N GLN A 889 20.38 -43.34 -35.70
CA GLN A 889 20.05 -44.76 -36.01
C GLN A 889 19.37 -45.55 -34.86
N LYS A 890 18.52 -44.91 -34.07
CA LYS A 890 17.62 -45.57 -33.12
C LYS A 890 16.26 -44.86 -32.98
N MET A 891 16.03 -43.85 -33.82
CA MET A 891 14.75 -43.16 -33.97
C MET A 891 14.13 -43.60 -35.30
N ASP A 892 14.93 -43.57 -36.37
CA ASP A 892 14.57 -43.95 -37.73
C ASP A 892 14.02 -45.41 -37.79
N ASP A 893 14.77 -46.38 -37.24
CA ASP A 893 14.37 -47.80 -37.06
C ASP A 893 13.04 -47.98 -36.30
N LEU A 894 12.66 -47.03 -35.43
CA LEU A 894 11.46 -47.11 -34.62
C LEU A 894 10.21 -46.61 -35.38
N THR A 895 10.39 -45.58 -36.22
CA THR A 895 9.34 -45.08 -37.12
C THR A 895 8.95 -46.13 -38.18
N GLU A 896 9.93 -46.78 -38.81
CA GLU A 896 9.68 -47.79 -39.85
C GLU A 896 8.98 -49.05 -39.30
N ALA A 897 9.24 -49.39 -38.03
CA ALA A 897 8.56 -50.46 -37.31
C ALA A 897 7.08 -50.16 -36.99
N MET A 898 6.68 -48.88 -36.87
CA MET A 898 5.29 -48.50 -36.62
C MET A 898 4.44 -48.41 -37.89
N THR A 899 5.02 -48.01 -39.02
CA THR A 899 4.29 -47.82 -40.29
C THR A 899 3.87 -49.11 -41.00
N SER A 900 4.41 -50.27 -40.61
CA SER A 900 4.13 -51.56 -41.26
C SER A 900 2.90 -52.31 -40.72
N GLY A 901 2.25 -51.80 -39.67
CA GLY A 901 1.23 -52.53 -38.89
C GLY A 901 -0.24 -52.39 -39.32
N MET A 902 -0.58 -51.47 -40.23
CA MET A 902 -1.99 -51.18 -40.59
C MET A 902 -2.17 -50.90 -42.09
N GLN A 903 -2.51 -51.93 -42.86
CA GLN A 903 -3.22 -51.74 -44.12
C GLN A 903 -4.73 -51.69 -43.84
N VAL A 904 -5.36 -50.56 -44.16
CA VAL A 904 -6.82 -50.40 -44.21
C VAL A 904 -7.23 -50.29 -45.68
N ASP A 905 -8.32 -50.95 -46.05
CA ASP A 905 -8.86 -50.97 -47.42
C ASP A 905 -9.18 -49.54 -47.90
N PRO A 906 -8.63 -49.06 -49.03
CA PRO A 906 -8.95 -47.74 -49.60
C PRO A 906 -10.46 -47.52 -49.85
N ASN A 907 -11.24 -48.57 -50.06
CA ASN A 907 -12.70 -48.48 -50.25
C ASN A 907 -13.50 -48.48 -48.93
N ALA A 908 -12.86 -48.59 -47.77
CA ALA A 908 -13.53 -48.46 -46.47
C ALA A 908 -13.84 -46.99 -46.08
N LEU A 909 -13.32 -46.01 -46.83
CA LEU A 909 -13.48 -44.57 -46.57
C LEU A 909 -14.84 -44.00 -47.02
N GLY A 910 -15.92 -44.71 -46.69
CA GLY A 910 -17.30 -44.22 -46.76
C GLY A 910 -17.73 -43.54 -45.47
N THR A 911 -17.10 -42.42 -45.09
CA THR A 911 -17.52 -41.62 -43.92
C THR A 911 -18.92 -41.03 -44.15
N HIS A 912 -19.95 -41.71 -43.63
CA HIS A 912 -21.34 -41.28 -43.74
C HIS A 912 -21.49 -39.81 -43.30
N PRO A 913 -22.13 -38.92 -44.10
CA PRO A 913 -22.15 -37.47 -43.84
C PRO A 913 -22.63 -36.99 -42.46
N ARG A 914 -23.29 -37.83 -41.66
CA ARG A 914 -23.61 -37.52 -40.25
C ARG A 914 -22.40 -37.54 -39.32
N TYR A 915 -21.39 -38.36 -39.60
CA TYR A 915 -20.25 -38.57 -38.70
C TYR A 915 -19.16 -37.50 -38.83
N SER A 916 -19.00 -36.90 -40.02
CA SER A 916 -18.17 -35.71 -40.22
C SER A 916 -18.79 -34.48 -39.57
N MET A 917 -20.08 -34.21 -39.80
CA MET A 917 -20.78 -33.07 -39.18
C MET A 917 -20.70 -33.07 -37.64
N PHE A 918 -20.77 -34.24 -36.99
CA PHE A 918 -20.63 -34.33 -35.53
C PHE A 918 -19.23 -33.94 -35.03
N LYS A 919 -18.16 -34.36 -35.74
CA LYS A 919 -16.78 -33.97 -35.41
C LYS A 919 -16.55 -32.47 -35.61
N ASN A 920 -17.01 -31.92 -36.73
CA ASN A 920 -16.77 -30.51 -37.05
C ASN A 920 -17.57 -29.58 -36.13
N THR A 921 -18.76 -29.99 -35.66
CA THR A 921 -19.53 -29.25 -34.65
C THR A 921 -18.77 -29.21 -33.31
N ALA A 922 -18.18 -30.33 -32.88
CA ALA A 922 -17.38 -30.37 -31.64
C ALA A 922 -16.11 -29.51 -31.74
N LYS A 923 -15.37 -29.59 -32.86
CA LYS A 923 -14.21 -28.71 -33.15
C LYS A 923 -14.60 -27.23 -33.08
N ALA A 924 -15.72 -26.86 -33.70
CA ALA A 924 -16.20 -25.47 -33.76
C ALA A 924 -16.53 -24.91 -32.37
N ALA A 925 -17.12 -25.74 -31.49
CA ALA A 925 -17.36 -25.38 -30.10
C ALA A 925 -16.03 -25.24 -29.31
N GLU A 926 -15.13 -26.22 -29.39
CA GLU A 926 -13.82 -26.18 -28.73
C GLU A 926 -12.98 -24.94 -29.13
N ALA A 927 -12.96 -24.59 -30.42
CA ALA A 927 -12.32 -23.37 -30.90
C ALA A 927 -12.96 -22.09 -30.32
N GLN A 928 -14.30 -22.03 -30.24
CA GLN A 928 -15.00 -20.90 -29.64
C GLN A 928 -14.77 -20.81 -28.11
N ALA A 929 -14.72 -21.94 -27.40
CA ALA A 929 -14.38 -21.98 -25.97
C ALA A 929 -12.95 -21.45 -25.72
N ASN A 930 -11.98 -21.88 -26.55
CA ASN A 930 -10.60 -21.38 -26.49
C ASN A 930 -10.51 -19.87 -26.76
N ARG A 931 -11.18 -19.37 -27.81
CA ARG A 931 -11.26 -17.91 -28.08
C ARG A 931 -11.96 -17.15 -26.95
N ARG A 932 -12.96 -17.75 -26.27
CA ARG A 932 -13.62 -17.11 -25.11
C ARG A 932 -12.68 -17.00 -23.90
N ALA A 933 -11.90 -18.04 -23.60
CA ALA A 933 -10.92 -18.02 -22.53
C ALA A 933 -9.83 -16.96 -22.78
N ASP A 934 -9.31 -16.92 -24.01
CA ASP A 934 -8.35 -15.89 -24.46
C ASP A 934 -8.96 -14.47 -24.42
N ALA A 935 -10.22 -14.28 -24.83
CA ALA A 935 -10.89 -12.99 -24.70
C ALA A 935 -10.99 -12.51 -23.24
N LEU A 936 -11.27 -13.40 -22.28
CA LEU A 936 -11.29 -13.08 -20.84
C LEU A 936 -9.89 -12.80 -20.28
N ASP A 937 -8.86 -13.53 -20.73
CA ASP A 937 -7.46 -13.24 -20.39
C ASP A 937 -6.99 -11.89 -20.97
N ARG A 938 -7.36 -11.56 -22.22
CA ARG A 938 -7.09 -10.25 -22.83
C ARG A 938 -7.80 -9.14 -22.07
N GLN A 939 -9.08 -9.31 -21.71
CA GLN A 939 -9.84 -8.32 -20.94
C GLN A 939 -9.16 -8.03 -19.58
N ARG A 940 -8.74 -9.07 -18.85
CA ARG A 940 -8.03 -8.94 -17.56
C ARG A 940 -6.63 -8.32 -17.65
N ASN A 941 -6.01 -8.26 -18.83
CA ASN A 941 -4.66 -7.71 -19.03
C ASN A 941 -4.64 -6.39 -19.83
N ALA A 942 -5.77 -5.93 -20.37
CA ALA A 942 -5.84 -4.75 -21.21
C ALA A 942 -5.59 -3.44 -20.44
N ARG A 943 -4.83 -2.52 -21.05
CA ARG A 943 -4.65 -1.13 -20.61
C ARG A 943 -4.85 -0.20 -21.80
N ILE A 944 -6.10 0.02 -22.18
CA ILE A 944 -6.50 0.73 -23.41
C ILE A 944 -7.04 2.12 -23.05
N ASP A 945 -6.55 3.15 -23.74
CA ASP A 945 -7.09 4.51 -23.65
C ASP A 945 -8.38 4.62 -24.48
N HIS A 946 -9.49 4.17 -23.88
CA HIS A 946 -10.81 4.22 -24.49
C HIS A 946 -11.35 5.65 -24.63
N HIS A 947 -10.92 6.59 -23.78
CA HIS A 947 -11.38 7.98 -23.80
C HIS A 947 -10.95 8.68 -25.10
N ASN A 948 -9.66 8.62 -25.46
CA ASN A 948 -9.17 9.25 -26.68
C ASN A 948 -9.77 8.63 -27.95
N LYS A 949 -10.04 7.31 -27.97
CA LYS A 949 -10.77 6.68 -29.08
C LYS A 949 -12.20 7.23 -29.23
N MET A 950 -12.94 7.38 -28.13
CA MET A 950 -14.29 7.97 -28.18
C MET A 950 -14.28 9.45 -28.55
N ARG A 951 -13.23 10.20 -28.14
CA ARG A 951 -13.04 11.61 -28.50
C ARG A 951 -12.83 11.80 -30.00
N GLN A 952 -11.96 10.98 -30.62
CA GLN A 952 -11.74 10.98 -32.08
C GLN A 952 -13.06 10.72 -32.84
N LEU A 953 -13.83 9.72 -32.43
CA LEU A 953 -15.14 9.39 -33.04
C LEU A 953 -16.20 10.49 -32.87
N ALA A 954 -16.05 11.38 -31.89
CA ALA A 954 -16.95 12.52 -31.67
C ALA A 954 -16.49 13.82 -32.35
N GLN A 955 -15.22 13.90 -32.76
CA GLN A 955 -14.64 15.05 -33.47
C GLN A 955 -14.66 14.86 -34.99
N GLY A 956 -14.47 13.63 -35.47
CA GLY A 956 -14.49 13.26 -36.88
C GLY A 956 -13.10 13.15 -37.52
N PRO A 957 -13.02 12.83 -38.83
CA PRO A 957 -11.76 12.84 -39.57
C PRO A 957 -11.20 14.26 -39.61
N TRP A 958 -9.92 14.39 -39.30
CA TRP A 958 -9.18 15.63 -39.49
C TRP A 958 -8.79 15.75 -40.96
N GLU A 959 -8.88 16.96 -41.51
CA GLU A 959 -8.26 17.28 -42.80
C GLU A 959 -6.75 17.43 -42.56
N GLU A 960 -6.05 16.31 -42.63
CA GLU A 960 -4.58 16.27 -42.70
C GLU A 960 -4.15 16.92 -44.03
N GLU A 961 -3.56 18.12 -43.95
CA GLU A 961 -2.77 18.69 -45.04
C GLU A 961 -1.55 17.77 -45.31
N ASP A 962 -1.12 17.67 -46.56
CA ASP A 962 -0.24 16.60 -47.02
C ASP A 962 1.24 16.79 -46.61
N ASP A 963 1.74 15.93 -45.72
CA ASP A 963 3.18 15.68 -45.49
C ASP A 963 3.47 14.17 -45.65
N GLU A 964 4.16 13.79 -46.72
CA GLU A 964 4.42 12.38 -47.08
C GLU A 964 5.72 11.82 -46.48
N GLU A 965 5.67 11.17 -45.29
CA GLU A 965 6.64 10.06 -44.99
C GLU A 965 6.12 9.02 -43.96
N THR A 966 5.23 8.14 -44.46
CA THR A 966 5.01 6.71 -44.10
C THR A 966 5.58 6.19 -42.75
N THR A 967 4.76 5.95 -41.71
CA THR A 967 3.86 4.79 -41.45
C THR A 967 4.50 3.46 -41.00
N GLU A 968 4.56 3.24 -39.68
CA GLU A 968 4.55 1.92 -39.03
C GLU A 968 3.62 1.94 -37.80
N ALA A 969 2.37 1.43 -37.92
CA ALA A 969 1.51 0.98 -36.79
C ALA A 969 0.05 0.62 -37.22
N THR A 970 -0.16 -0.30 -38.16
CA THR A 970 -1.40 -1.13 -38.20
C THR A 970 -1.08 -2.51 -38.73
N GLU A 971 -0.36 -3.30 -37.93
CA GLU A 971 -0.45 -4.75 -37.97
C GLU A 971 -1.25 -5.16 -36.74
N ASP A 972 -2.44 -5.70 -36.98
CA ASP A 972 -3.17 -6.49 -36.00
C ASP A 972 -2.31 -7.74 -35.69
N LEU A 973 -2.17 -8.24 -34.46
CA LEU A 973 -3.14 -9.12 -33.80
C LEU A 973 -3.66 -10.31 -34.65
N GLU A 974 -2.95 -10.66 -35.72
CA GLU A 974 -2.92 -12.01 -36.29
C GLU A 974 -1.73 -12.79 -35.68
N LEU A 975 -1.81 -14.12 -35.61
CA LEU A 975 -0.71 -14.96 -35.13
C LEU A 975 0.00 -15.61 -36.33
N ASP A 976 1.29 -15.38 -36.47
CA ASP A 976 2.12 -16.07 -37.45
C ASP A 976 2.30 -17.55 -37.07
N ASP A 977 1.79 -18.45 -37.91
CA ASP A 977 2.39 -19.78 -38.06
C ASP A 977 3.63 -19.69 -38.97
N ALA A 978 4.60 -20.59 -38.76
CA ALA A 978 5.99 -20.36 -39.17
C ALA A 978 6.56 -21.46 -40.10
N THR A 979 6.17 -21.44 -41.38
CA THR A 979 6.71 -22.37 -42.41
C THR A 979 7.36 -21.70 -43.64
N LYS A 980 8.69 -21.57 -43.57
CA LYS A 980 9.69 -21.77 -44.66
C LYS A 980 9.71 -20.90 -45.95
N GLU A 981 10.92 -20.33 -46.15
CA GLU A 981 11.75 -20.40 -47.37
C GLU A 981 11.45 -19.53 -48.63
N SER A 982 12.07 -18.34 -48.63
CA SER A 982 12.93 -17.79 -49.70
C SER A 982 12.39 -17.53 -51.12
N SER A 983 12.43 -16.26 -51.53
CA SER A 983 13.11 -15.82 -52.78
C SER A 983 13.23 -14.29 -52.85
N GLU A 984 14.22 -13.78 -53.59
CA GLU A 984 14.40 -12.35 -53.87
C GLU A 984 13.63 -11.92 -55.13
N SER A 985 12.97 -10.75 -55.11
CA SER A 985 12.92 -9.82 -56.26
C SER A 985 12.19 -8.51 -55.92
N THR A 986 12.45 -7.46 -56.69
CA THR A 986 11.99 -6.07 -56.43
C THR A 986 10.81 -5.67 -57.33
N SER A 987 9.78 -5.05 -56.76
CA SER A 987 8.84 -4.19 -57.51
C SER A 987 8.12 -3.18 -56.59
N ARG A 988 7.48 -2.16 -57.20
CA ARG A 988 7.00 -0.93 -56.52
C ARG A 988 5.59 -1.08 -55.93
N THR A 989 5.39 -0.56 -54.72
CA THR A 989 4.07 -0.42 -54.07
C THR A 989 3.36 0.89 -54.46
N GLN A 990 2.02 0.89 -54.42
CA GLN A 990 1.16 2.07 -54.60
C GLN A 990 0.66 2.61 -53.24
N PRO A 991 0.24 3.89 -53.14
CA PRO A 991 -0.18 4.50 -51.87
C PRO A 991 -1.45 3.85 -51.28
N ARG A 992 -1.47 3.71 -49.95
CA ARG A 992 -2.63 3.20 -49.18
C ARG A 992 -3.76 4.24 -49.13
N GLN A 993 -5.00 3.83 -49.38
CA GLN A 993 -6.18 4.69 -49.21
C GLN A 993 -6.42 5.00 -47.72
N LYS A 994 -6.74 6.26 -47.39
CA LYS A 994 -7.11 6.69 -46.02
C LYS A 994 -8.37 5.93 -45.56
N ARG A 995 -8.31 5.22 -44.42
CA ARG A 995 -9.43 4.44 -43.85
C ARG A 995 -10.46 5.38 -43.20
N ASN A 996 -11.74 5.02 -43.26
CA ASN A 996 -12.82 5.79 -42.65
C ASN A 996 -12.84 5.59 -41.11
N PRO A 997 -12.76 6.65 -40.28
CA PRO A 997 -12.70 6.48 -38.82
C PRO A 997 -13.96 5.86 -38.22
N TYR A 998 -15.12 5.98 -38.86
CA TYR A 998 -16.39 5.40 -38.38
C TYR A 998 -16.57 3.92 -38.77
N GLU A 999 -15.65 3.35 -39.56
CA GLU A 999 -15.71 1.96 -40.02
C GLU A 999 -15.29 0.97 -38.93
N ASN A 1000 -15.99 -0.17 -38.87
CA ASN A 1000 -15.73 -1.30 -37.96
C ASN A 1000 -15.67 -0.95 -36.47
N GLN A 1001 -16.35 0.12 -36.02
CA GLN A 1001 -16.42 0.53 -34.60
C GLN A 1001 -17.49 -0.20 -33.77
N LEU A 1002 -18.20 -1.15 -34.37
CA LEU A 1002 -19.28 -1.90 -33.72
C LEU A 1002 -18.78 -3.23 -33.16
N MET A 1003 -19.15 -3.55 -31.91
CA MET A 1003 -19.01 -4.90 -31.38
C MET A 1003 -20.05 -5.80 -32.06
N THR A 1004 -19.63 -6.97 -32.52
CA THR A 1004 -20.46 -7.91 -33.27
C THR A 1004 -20.32 -9.31 -32.70
N SER A 1005 -21.41 -10.06 -32.76
CA SER A 1005 -21.51 -11.40 -32.22
C SER A 1005 -20.86 -12.45 -33.13
N GLU A 1006 -20.36 -13.53 -32.51
CA GLU A 1006 -20.22 -14.82 -33.17
C GLU A 1006 -21.58 -15.58 -33.11
N TRP A 1007 -21.74 -16.67 -33.87
CA TRP A 1007 -22.82 -17.62 -33.62
C TRP A 1007 -22.59 -18.31 -32.27
N LEU A 1008 -23.62 -18.52 -31.45
CA LEU A 1008 -23.47 -19.25 -30.19
C LEU A 1008 -23.45 -20.76 -30.48
N VAL A 1009 -22.25 -21.32 -30.66
CA VAL A 1009 -22.02 -22.74 -30.99
C VAL A 1009 -21.49 -23.51 -29.78
N ASP A 1010 -20.56 -22.90 -29.04
CA ASP A 1010 -20.16 -23.37 -27.72
C ASP A 1010 -21.07 -22.77 -26.64
N ILE A 1011 -21.65 -23.64 -25.82
CA ILE A 1011 -22.54 -23.27 -24.73
C ILE A 1011 -21.75 -23.38 -23.42
N PRO A 1012 -21.58 -22.28 -22.65
CA PRO A 1012 -20.92 -22.33 -21.35
C PRO A 1012 -21.58 -23.31 -20.38
N ASP A 1013 -20.82 -23.74 -19.36
CA ASP A 1013 -21.36 -24.57 -18.27
C ASP A 1013 -22.65 -23.97 -17.69
N LYS A 1014 -23.61 -24.85 -17.39
CA LYS A 1014 -25.01 -24.45 -17.12
C LYS A 1014 -25.13 -23.36 -16.04
N GLU A 1015 -24.35 -23.43 -14.97
CA GLU A 1015 -24.36 -22.43 -13.90
C GLU A 1015 -23.87 -21.05 -14.39
N MET A 1016 -22.77 -21.01 -15.16
CA MET A 1016 -22.25 -19.79 -15.79
C MET A 1016 -23.25 -19.22 -16.78
N MET A 1017 -23.83 -20.05 -17.66
CA MET A 1017 -24.83 -19.61 -18.63
C MET A 1017 -26.06 -19.00 -17.93
N GLN A 1018 -26.57 -19.61 -16.86
CA GLN A 1018 -27.78 -19.12 -16.18
C GLN A 1018 -27.60 -17.79 -15.44
N HIS A 1019 -26.42 -17.54 -14.84
CA HIS A 1019 -26.21 -16.39 -13.95
C HIS A 1019 -25.35 -15.27 -14.54
N GLU A 1020 -24.44 -15.59 -15.47
CA GLU A 1020 -23.45 -14.64 -16.00
C GLU A 1020 -23.71 -14.26 -17.47
N TRP A 1021 -24.82 -14.69 -18.08
CA TRP A 1021 -25.19 -14.29 -19.44
C TRP A 1021 -26.57 -13.62 -19.50
N ILE A 1022 -26.67 -12.61 -20.37
CA ILE A 1022 -27.85 -11.76 -20.55
C ILE A 1022 -28.34 -11.87 -22.00
N MET A 1023 -29.60 -12.25 -22.18
CA MET A 1023 -30.28 -12.32 -23.49
C MET A 1023 -30.94 -10.98 -23.83
N VAL A 1024 -30.75 -10.51 -25.07
CA VAL A 1024 -31.31 -9.25 -25.59
C VAL A 1024 -32.00 -9.49 -26.95
N PRO A 1025 -33.28 -9.10 -27.13
CA PRO A 1025 -34.03 -9.27 -28.37
C PRO A 1025 -33.67 -8.20 -29.38
N CYS A 1026 -33.34 -8.63 -30.60
CA CYS A 1026 -32.82 -7.78 -31.67
C CYS A 1026 -33.92 -7.49 -32.71
N PRO A 1027 -34.37 -6.23 -32.88
CA PRO A 1027 -35.39 -5.87 -33.88
C PRO A 1027 -34.87 -5.94 -35.32
N VAL A 1028 -35.76 -6.22 -36.28
CA VAL A 1028 -35.47 -6.08 -37.72
C VAL A 1028 -35.17 -4.62 -38.05
N GLY A 1029 -33.92 -4.33 -38.41
CA GLY A 1029 -33.46 -3.00 -38.79
C GLY A 1029 -31.98 -2.97 -39.14
N ARG A 1030 -31.40 -1.77 -39.25
CA ARG A 1030 -29.99 -1.58 -39.61
C ARG A 1030 -29.16 -1.18 -38.38
N ARG A 1031 -28.27 -2.07 -37.94
CA ARG A 1031 -27.28 -1.78 -36.88
C ARG A 1031 -26.41 -0.57 -37.28
N CYS A 1032 -26.23 0.38 -36.36
CA CYS A 1032 -25.56 1.65 -36.61
C CYS A 1032 -24.91 2.22 -35.35
N LEU A 1033 -23.79 2.92 -35.56
CA LEU A 1033 -23.16 3.77 -34.55
C LEU A 1033 -23.89 5.11 -34.53
N ILE A 1034 -24.46 5.50 -33.39
CA ILE A 1034 -25.02 6.83 -33.18
C ILE A 1034 -23.94 7.70 -32.51
N VAL A 1035 -23.61 8.83 -33.13
CA VAL A 1035 -22.75 9.86 -32.57
C VAL A 1035 -23.56 11.15 -32.43
N ALA A 1036 -23.75 11.62 -31.20
CA ALA A 1036 -24.34 12.92 -30.91
C ALA A 1036 -23.22 13.87 -30.48
N SER A 1037 -22.92 14.89 -31.30
CA SER A 1037 -21.79 15.81 -31.10
C SER A 1037 -22.06 17.14 -31.81
N GLN A 1038 -21.41 18.21 -31.34
CA GLN A 1038 -21.44 19.58 -31.93
C GLN A 1038 -22.85 20.18 -32.15
N GLY A 1039 -23.88 19.65 -31.50
CA GLY A 1039 -25.28 20.09 -31.60
C GLY A 1039 -26.14 19.28 -32.57
N VAL A 1040 -25.68 18.14 -33.08
CA VAL A 1040 -26.38 17.29 -34.05
C VAL A 1040 -26.18 15.79 -33.75
N THR A 1041 -27.10 14.93 -34.21
CA THR A 1041 -27.01 13.46 -34.06
C THR A 1041 -26.86 12.79 -35.41
N THR A 1042 -25.81 11.99 -35.59
CA THR A 1042 -25.51 11.29 -36.86
C THR A 1042 -25.47 9.78 -36.64
N ALA A 1043 -26.09 9.03 -37.56
CA ALA A 1043 -26.04 7.57 -37.59
C ALA A 1043 -25.09 7.09 -38.70
N TYR A 1044 -24.13 6.23 -38.37
CA TYR A 1044 -23.18 5.62 -39.30
C TYR A 1044 -23.40 4.10 -39.38
N ALA A 1045 -23.25 3.53 -40.57
CA ALA A 1045 -23.29 2.08 -40.80
C ALA A 1045 -21.98 1.40 -40.36
N LYS A 1046 -21.95 0.06 -40.29
CA LYS A 1046 -20.74 -0.72 -39.97
C LYS A 1046 -19.52 -0.36 -40.84
N ASN A 1047 -19.73 -0.01 -42.11
CA ASN A 1047 -18.68 0.47 -43.03
C ASN A 1047 -18.45 1.99 -42.98
N GLY A 1048 -18.75 2.62 -41.85
CA GLY A 1048 -18.58 4.05 -41.58
C GLY A 1048 -19.38 5.00 -42.48
N LYS A 1049 -20.24 4.51 -43.38
CA LYS A 1049 -21.07 5.36 -44.26
C LYS A 1049 -22.21 5.99 -43.46
N LEU A 1050 -22.37 7.31 -43.58
CA LEU A 1050 -23.48 8.05 -42.99
C LEU A 1050 -24.83 7.51 -43.52
N ILE A 1051 -25.75 7.21 -42.60
CA ILE A 1051 -27.11 6.72 -42.89
C ILE A 1051 -28.11 7.87 -42.83
N SER A 1052 -28.05 8.68 -41.77
CA SER A 1052 -28.96 9.80 -41.54
C SER A 1052 -28.41 10.72 -40.46
N GLN A 1053 -28.72 12.01 -40.57
CA GLN A 1053 -28.43 13.04 -39.57
C GLN A 1053 -29.76 13.64 -39.10
N PHE A 1054 -29.93 13.87 -37.79
CA PHE A 1054 -31.19 14.26 -37.16
C PHE A 1054 -30.96 14.96 -35.81
N ALA A 1055 -31.99 15.61 -35.26
CA ALA A 1055 -31.92 16.27 -33.94
C ALA A 1055 -32.35 15.33 -32.78
N SER A 1056 -31.61 15.34 -31.67
CA SER A 1056 -32.00 14.59 -30.46
C SER A 1056 -31.56 15.26 -29.15
N ALA A 1057 -32.21 14.87 -28.05
CA ALA A 1057 -31.90 15.30 -26.69
C ALA A 1057 -30.73 14.52 -26.04
N LEU A 1058 -30.06 13.63 -26.77
CA LEU A 1058 -28.77 13.08 -26.32
C LEU A 1058 -27.80 14.25 -26.06
N PRO A 1059 -26.93 14.15 -25.04
CA PRO A 1059 -25.86 15.13 -24.84
C PRO A 1059 -25.00 15.28 -26.10
N GLY A 1060 -24.93 16.50 -26.64
CA GLY A 1060 -24.29 16.82 -27.92
C GLY A 1060 -25.23 16.80 -29.14
N GLY A 1061 -26.45 16.29 -29.02
CA GLY A 1061 -27.35 15.99 -30.16
C GLY A 1061 -28.29 17.11 -30.63
N ARG A 1062 -28.43 18.19 -29.85
CA ARG A 1062 -29.24 19.39 -30.16
C ARG A 1062 -28.79 20.59 -29.33
N GLY A 1063 -28.75 21.77 -29.93
CA GLY A 1063 -28.75 23.07 -29.24
C GLY A 1063 -27.47 23.49 -28.50
N SER A 1064 -26.48 22.61 -28.31
CA SER A 1064 -25.22 22.97 -27.64
C SER A 1064 -24.02 22.97 -28.58
N GLN A 1065 -23.66 24.17 -29.06
CA GLN A 1065 -22.34 24.47 -29.63
C GLN A 1065 -21.35 25.00 -28.57
N LYS A 1066 -21.72 25.02 -27.28
CA LYS A 1066 -20.94 25.62 -26.18
C LYS A 1066 -20.46 24.64 -25.10
N THR A 1067 -20.76 23.34 -25.24
CA THR A 1067 -20.27 22.29 -24.32
C THR A 1067 -19.57 21.20 -25.10
N GLN A 1068 -18.39 20.74 -24.66
CA GLN A 1068 -17.69 19.57 -25.25
C GLN A 1068 -18.37 18.21 -24.93
N ALA A 1069 -19.65 18.20 -24.56
CA ALA A 1069 -20.39 16.99 -24.24
C ALA A 1069 -20.87 16.30 -25.52
N TYR A 1070 -20.44 15.05 -25.72
CA TYR A 1070 -20.88 14.16 -26.80
C TYR A 1070 -21.36 12.81 -26.24
N THR A 1071 -22.08 12.06 -27.06
CA THR A 1071 -22.64 10.74 -26.71
C THR A 1071 -22.44 9.77 -27.86
N ILE A 1072 -22.02 8.53 -27.57
CA ILE A 1072 -21.84 7.48 -28.58
C ILE A 1072 -22.56 6.20 -28.11
N LEU A 1073 -23.48 5.70 -28.94
CA LEU A 1073 -24.29 4.52 -28.68
C LEU A 1073 -24.19 3.52 -29.85
N ASP A 1074 -24.34 2.24 -29.55
CA ASP A 1074 -24.60 1.20 -30.54
C ASP A 1074 -26.11 0.90 -30.56
N CYS A 1075 -26.72 1.01 -31.75
CA CYS A 1075 -28.16 1.01 -31.95
C CYS A 1075 -28.59 0.23 -33.20
N ILE A 1076 -29.88 -0.06 -33.31
CA ILE A 1076 -30.55 -0.44 -34.56
C ILE A 1076 -31.50 0.68 -34.98
N LEU A 1077 -31.34 1.18 -36.20
CA LEU A 1077 -32.33 2.04 -36.83
C LEU A 1077 -33.41 1.16 -37.48
N GLY A 1078 -34.64 1.22 -36.95
CA GLY A 1078 -35.79 0.49 -37.47
C GLY A 1078 -36.41 1.16 -38.70
N SER A 1079 -37.19 0.39 -39.46
CA SER A 1079 -37.98 0.90 -40.61
C SER A 1079 -39.11 1.85 -40.20
N ASP A 1080 -39.55 1.74 -38.94
CA ASP A 1080 -40.47 2.62 -38.22
C ASP A 1080 -39.88 4.02 -37.89
N ARG A 1081 -38.58 4.23 -38.16
CA ARG A 1081 -37.75 5.40 -37.79
C ARG A 1081 -37.41 5.51 -36.31
N ASN A 1082 -37.68 4.47 -35.50
CA ASN A 1082 -37.20 4.39 -34.12
C ASN A 1082 -35.71 4.01 -34.07
N VAL A 1083 -35.03 4.40 -32.99
CA VAL A 1083 -33.64 4.05 -32.72
C VAL A 1083 -33.62 3.15 -31.49
N TYR A 1084 -33.43 1.85 -31.71
CA TYR A 1084 -33.37 0.84 -30.67
C TYR A 1084 -31.96 0.80 -30.08
N CYS A 1085 -31.80 1.20 -28.83
CA CYS A 1085 -30.52 1.22 -28.13
C CYS A 1085 -30.13 -0.18 -27.70
N LEU A 1086 -28.91 -0.62 -28.07
CA LEU A 1086 -28.37 -1.92 -27.69
C LEU A 1086 -27.22 -1.79 -26.70
N ASP A 1087 -26.36 -0.79 -26.86
CA ASP A 1087 -25.22 -0.64 -25.96
C ASP A 1087 -24.67 0.79 -25.84
N LEU A 1088 -23.97 1.06 -24.74
CA LEU A 1088 -23.39 2.36 -24.39
C LEU A 1088 -21.86 2.32 -24.53
N LEU A 1089 -21.32 3.27 -25.32
CA LEU A 1089 -19.89 3.47 -25.52
C LEU A 1089 -19.39 4.76 -24.86
N CYS A 1090 -20.17 5.84 -24.94
CA CYS A 1090 -19.84 7.13 -24.34
C CYS A 1090 -21.08 7.95 -23.95
N TRP A 1091 -21.06 8.62 -22.79
CA TRP A 1091 -22.10 9.57 -22.36
C TRP A 1091 -21.46 10.86 -21.81
N LYS A 1092 -21.88 12.03 -22.33
CA LYS A 1092 -21.33 13.35 -21.95
C LYS A 1092 -19.79 13.47 -22.06
N GLY A 1093 -19.15 12.70 -22.95
CA GLY A 1093 -17.69 12.64 -23.11
C GLY A 1093 -16.96 11.62 -22.23
N ALA A 1094 -17.61 11.07 -21.20
CA ALA A 1094 -17.07 9.92 -20.47
C ALA A 1094 -17.22 8.66 -21.33
N ALA A 1095 -16.13 7.94 -21.56
CA ALA A 1095 -16.18 6.61 -22.17
C ALA A 1095 -16.65 5.59 -21.11
N TYR A 1096 -17.33 4.55 -21.58
CA TYR A 1096 -17.84 3.45 -20.74
C TYR A 1096 -17.43 2.08 -21.28
N THR A 1097 -16.73 1.99 -22.42
CA THR A 1097 -16.45 0.73 -23.12
C THR A 1097 -15.62 -0.28 -22.32
N ASP A 1098 -14.96 0.16 -21.27
CA ASP A 1098 -14.17 -0.60 -20.29
C ASP A 1098 -14.95 -1.03 -19.04
N ASN A 1099 -16.27 -0.83 -19.01
CA ASN A 1099 -17.15 -1.38 -17.97
C ASN A 1099 -17.89 -2.65 -18.42
N ASP A 1100 -18.36 -3.41 -17.44
CA ASP A 1100 -19.22 -4.58 -17.61
C ASP A 1100 -20.49 -4.26 -18.41
N PHE A 1101 -20.88 -5.14 -19.33
CA PHE A 1101 -22.12 -4.96 -20.10
C PHE A 1101 -23.36 -4.80 -19.20
N ALA A 1102 -23.44 -5.51 -18.08
CA ALA A 1102 -24.52 -5.36 -17.11
C ALA A 1102 -24.61 -3.92 -16.54
N PHE A 1103 -23.48 -3.31 -16.19
CA PHE A 1103 -23.43 -1.90 -15.76
C PHE A 1103 -23.80 -0.96 -16.90
N ARG A 1104 -23.31 -1.22 -18.12
CA ARG A 1104 -23.56 -0.39 -19.30
C ARG A 1104 -25.04 -0.41 -19.71
N GLN A 1105 -25.73 -1.54 -19.58
CA GLN A 1105 -27.18 -1.64 -19.71
C GLN A 1105 -27.93 -0.84 -18.63
N PHE A 1106 -27.57 -1.01 -17.35
CA PHE A 1106 -28.18 -0.28 -16.24
C PHE A 1106 -28.05 1.25 -16.42
N PHE A 1107 -26.85 1.73 -16.76
CA PHE A 1107 -26.60 3.15 -16.95
C PHE A 1107 -27.29 3.68 -18.21
N LEU A 1108 -27.23 2.96 -19.34
CA LEU A 1108 -27.96 3.30 -20.57
C LEU A 1108 -29.46 3.44 -20.30
N ARG A 1109 -30.04 2.50 -19.55
CA ARG A 1109 -31.46 2.52 -19.15
C ARG A 1109 -31.80 3.79 -18.37
N SER A 1110 -31.10 4.02 -17.26
CA SER A 1110 -31.27 5.23 -16.43
C SER A 1110 -31.17 6.52 -17.27
N ARG A 1111 -30.19 6.61 -18.18
CA ARG A 1111 -29.95 7.81 -18.99
C ARG A 1111 -30.95 8.04 -20.13
N ILE A 1112 -31.54 6.99 -20.71
CA ILE A 1112 -32.61 7.16 -21.71
C ILE A 1112 -33.96 7.42 -21.02
N GLU A 1113 -34.21 6.84 -19.84
CA GLU A 1113 -35.39 7.14 -19.01
C GLU A 1113 -35.37 8.60 -18.51
N GLU A 1114 -34.20 9.16 -18.14
CA GLU A 1114 -34.02 10.60 -17.82
C GLU A 1114 -34.38 11.54 -18.99
N LEU A 1115 -34.26 11.10 -20.24
CA LEU A 1115 -34.51 11.93 -21.44
C LEU A 1115 -35.97 11.89 -21.94
N SER A 1116 -36.89 11.28 -21.19
CA SER A 1116 -38.24 10.89 -21.61
C SER A 1116 -39.26 12.01 -21.90
N SER A 1117 -38.82 13.26 -22.14
CA SER A 1117 -39.67 14.37 -22.61
C SER A 1117 -39.92 14.29 -24.13
N PRO A 1118 -41.13 13.90 -24.61
CA PRO A 1118 -41.30 13.47 -26.01
C PRO A 1118 -41.17 14.59 -27.07
N ARG A 1119 -41.23 15.86 -26.67
CA ARG A 1119 -41.28 17.02 -27.60
C ARG A 1119 -39.93 17.39 -28.23
N ASN A 1120 -38.82 16.76 -27.82
CA ASN A 1120 -37.47 17.23 -28.15
C ASN A 1120 -36.68 16.38 -29.16
N ASN A 1121 -37.18 15.19 -29.53
CA ASN A 1121 -36.48 14.23 -30.39
C ASN A 1121 -37.14 14.09 -31.76
N GLU A 1122 -36.34 14.06 -32.84
CA GLU A 1122 -36.83 13.76 -34.19
C GLU A 1122 -37.09 12.26 -34.41
N LYS A 1123 -36.33 11.40 -33.71
CA LYS A 1123 -36.50 9.94 -33.66
C LYS A 1123 -36.60 9.48 -32.21
N LYS A 1124 -37.51 8.57 -31.90
CA LYS A 1124 -37.63 8.01 -30.55
C LYS A 1124 -36.49 7.02 -30.30
N PHE A 1125 -35.75 7.25 -29.22
CA PHE A 1125 -34.82 6.27 -28.67
C PHE A 1125 -35.63 5.27 -27.82
N ILE A 1126 -35.44 3.98 -28.05
CA ILE A 1126 -36.18 2.89 -27.40
C ILE A 1126 -35.16 1.93 -26.79
N LEU A 1127 -35.26 1.70 -25.49
CA LEU A 1127 -34.50 0.66 -24.81
C LEU A 1127 -35.06 -0.71 -25.17
N LEU A 1128 -34.18 -1.67 -25.42
CA LEU A 1128 -34.57 -3.07 -25.56
C LEU A 1128 -34.67 -3.70 -24.16
N PRO A 1129 -35.68 -4.56 -23.90
CA PRO A 1129 -35.72 -5.33 -22.67
C PRO A 1129 -34.64 -6.42 -22.68
N SER A 1130 -34.32 -7.00 -21.52
CA SER A 1130 -33.38 -8.12 -21.41
C SER A 1130 -33.77 -9.04 -20.25
N CYS A 1131 -33.22 -10.26 -20.25
CA CYS A 1131 -33.31 -11.19 -19.12
C CYS A 1131 -31.99 -11.93 -18.92
N LEU A 1132 -31.79 -12.54 -17.75
CA LEU A 1132 -30.74 -13.54 -17.56
C LEU A 1132 -31.06 -14.80 -18.37
N CYS A 1133 -30.03 -15.54 -18.75
CA CYS A 1133 -30.14 -16.77 -19.53
C CYS A 1133 -30.54 -18.00 -18.69
N GLU A 1134 -31.46 -17.84 -17.74
CA GLU A 1134 -32.16 -18.96 -17.12
C GLU A 1134 -33.25 -19.48 -18.07
N VAL A 1135 -33.44 -20.81 -18.17
CA VAL A 1135 -34.41 -21.41 -19.10
C VAL A 1135 -35.84 -20.92 -18.82
N SER A 1136 -36.24 -20.84 -17.55
CA SER A 1136 -37.56 -20.34 -17.13
C SER A 1136 -37.77 -18.86 -17.53
N ALA A 1137 -36.76 -18.03 -17.30
CA ALA A 1137 -36.75 -16.61 -17.64
C ALA A 1137 -36.80 -16.41 -19.16
N MET A 1138 -36.02 -17.16 -19.93
CA MET A 1138 -36.03 -17.11 -21.40
C MET A 1138 -37.34 -17.62 -22.00
N GLU A 1139 -37.92 -18.72 -21.50
CA GLU A 1139 -39.25 -19.19 -21.93
C GLU A 1139 -40.34 -18.14 -21.64
N THR A 1140 -40.28 -17.46 -20.49
CA THR A 1140 -41.21 -16.38 -20.11
C THR A 1140 -41.00 -15.13 -20.95
N PHE A 1141 -39.74 -14.76 -21.23
CA PHE A 1141 -39.35 -13.60 -22.02
C PHE A 1141 -39.77 -13.75 -23.48
N MET A 1142 -39.63 -14.94 -24.05
CA MET A 1142 -40.04 -15.25 -25.43
C MET A 1142 -41.56 -15.32 -25.63
N GLN A 1143 -42.36 -15.32 -24.56
CA GLN A 1143 -43.82 -15.17 -24.59
C GLN A 1143 -44.28 -13.70 -24.60
N GLN A 1144 -43.37 -12.73 -24.41
CA GLN A 1144 -43.73 -11.31 -24.37
C GLN A 1144 -44.00 -10.76 -25.78
N ASN A 1145 -45.03 -9.91 -25.90
CA ASN A 1145 -45.33 -9.20 -27.14
C ASN A 1145 -44.35 -8.03 -27.34
N PHE A 1146 -43.24 -8.28 -28.02
CA PHE A 1146 -42.29 -7.22 -28.40
C PHE A 1146 -42.97 -6.18 -29.31
N PRO A 1147 -42.70 -4.87 -29.12
CA PRO A 1147 -43.29 -3.79 -29.93
C PRO A 1147 -42.67 -3.66 -31.34
N PHE A 1148 -41.96 -4.68 -31.81
CA PHE A 1148 -41.20 -4.73 -33.05
C PHE A 1148 -41.12 -6.17 -33.59
N THR A 1149 -40.88 -6.32 -34.89
CA THR A 1149 -40.55 -7.63 -35.48
C THR A 1149 -39.17 -8.08 -34.98
N LEU A 1150 -39.12 -9.23 -34.30
CA LEU A 1150 -37.89 -9.84 -33.80
C LEU A 1150 -37.08 -10.44 -34.96
N ASP A 1151 -35.82 -10.03 -35.13
CA ASP A 1151 -34.89 -10.64 -36.08
C ASP A 1151 -34.10 -11.80 -35.43
N GLY A 1152 -33.64 -11.62 -34.20
CA GLY A 1152 -32.78 -12.58 -33.50
C GLY A 1152 -32.51 -12.22 -32.05
N LEU A 1153 -31.62 -12.97 -31.42
CA LEU A 1153 -31.31 -12.89 -29.99
C LEU A 1153 -29.80 -12.77 -29.80
N LEU A 1154 -29.37 -11.75 -29.08
CA LEU A 1154 -27.98 -11.57 -28.65
C LEU A 1154 -27.81 -12.13 -27.25
N PHE A 1155 -26.68 -12.78 -27.01
CA PHE A 1155 -26.28 -13.36 -25.73
C PHE A 1155 -25.00 -12.68 -25.30
N TYR A 1156 -25.06 -11.78 -24.34
CA TYR A 1156 -23.89 -11.07 -23.83
C TYR A 1156 -23.41 -11.70 -22.52
N TYR A 1157 -22.10 -11.97 -22.39
CA TYR A 1157 -21.51 -12.20 -21.08
C TYR A 1157 -21.63 -10.93 -20.22
N SER A 1158 -22.05 -11.04 -18.97
CA SER A 1158 -22.42 -9.89 -18.13
C SER A 1158 -21.27 -8.91 -17.89
N GLU A 1159 -20.04 -9.42 -17.79
CA GLU A 1159 -18.81 -8.64 -17.58
C GLU A 1159 -18.12 -8.24 -18.91
N VAL A 1160 -18.74 -8.39 -20.09
CA VAL A 1160 -18.03 -8.12 -21.36
C VAL A 1160 -17.76 -6.63 -21.62
N HIS A 1161 -16.47 -6.30 -21.72
CA HIS A 1161 -16.02 -4.98 -22.19
C HIS A 1161 -16.34 -4.81 -23.69
N TYR A 1162 -16.65 -3.59 -24.11
CA TYR A 1162 -17.00 -3.30 -25.50
C TYR A 1162 -15.75 -3.20 -26.38
N ILE A 1163 -15.51 -4.26 -27.15
CA ILE A 1163 -14.41 -4.36 -28.13
C ILE A 1163 -15.03 -4.50 -29.52
N ALA A 1164 -14.63 -3.61 -30.44
CA ALA A 1164 -15.17 -3.60 -31.79
C ALA A 1164 -14.62 -4.77 -32.64
N GLY A 1165 -15.44 -5.32 -33.53
CA GLY A 1165 -15.15 -6.57 -34.26
C GLY A 1165 -15.99 -7.76 -33.76
N GLN A 1166 -15.65 -8.99 -34.17
CA GLN A 1166 -16.28 -10.21 -33.64
C GLN A 1166 -15.71 -10.55 -32.26
N ASN A 1167 -16.59 -10.83 -31.29
CA ASN A 1167 -16.24 -11.14 -29.89
C ASN A 1167 -16.93 -12.46 -29.43
N PRO A 1168 -16.19 -13.49 -29.00
CA PRO A 1168 -16.75 -14.77 -28.53
C PRO A 1168 -17.49 -14.70 -27.18
N LEU A 1169 -17.42 -13.55 -26.49
CA LEU A 1169 -18.25 -13.22 -25.32
C LEU A 1169 -19.60 -12.58 -25.70
N VAL A 1170 -19.93 -12.52 -27.01
CA VAL A 1170 -21.22 -12.09 -27.54
C VAL A 1170 -21.72 -13.12 -28.55
N GLY A 1171 -22.68 -13.95 -28.15
CA GLY A 1171 -23.33 -14.95 -29.01
C GLY A 1171 -24.56 -14.41 -29.75
N TRP A 1172 -24.97 -15.12 -30.80
CA TRP A 1172 -26.17 -14.84 -31.58
C TRP A 1172 -26.90 -16.13 -31.96
N LEU A 1173 -28.23 -16.11 -31.85
CA LEU A 1173 -29.14 -17.15 -32.34
C LEU A 1173 -30.39 -16.53 -33.00
N LYS A 1174 -31.02 -17.31 -33.88
CA LYS A 1174 -32.40 -17.02 -34.35
C LYS A 1174 -33.43 -17.63 -33.38
N PRO A 1175 -34.65 -17.07 -33.26
CA PRO A 1175 -35.62 -17.54 -32.25
C PRO A 1175 -36.02 -19.01 -32.39
N PHE A 1176 -36.01 -19.56 -33.61
CA PHE A 1176 -36.29 -20.99 -33.85
C PHE A 1176 -35.16 -21.93 -33.41
N MET A 1177 -33.95 -21.43 -33.14
CA MET A 1177 -32.81 -22.22 -32.68
C MET A 1177 -32.81 -22.44 -31.16
N LEU A 1178 -33.61 -21.67 -30.41
CA LEU A 1178 -33.68 -21.76 -28.94
C LEU A 1178 -34.03 -23.18 -28.41
N PRO A 1179 -34.97 -23.93 -29.01
CA PRO A 1179 -35.24 -25.31 -28.59
C PRO A 1179 -34.08 -26.26 -28.88
N ASP A 1180 -33.45 -26.12 -30.05
CA ASP A 1180 -32.35 -27.00 -30.51
C ASP A 1180 -31.05 -26.78 -29.71
N VAL A 1181 -30.71 -25.52 -29.43
CA VAL A 1181 -29.40 -25.13 -28.86
C VAL A 1181 -29.47 -25.03 -27.33
N LEU A 1182 -30.46 -24.32 -26.77
CA LEU A 1182 -30.53 -24.03 -25.34
C LEU A 1182 -31.64 -24.80 -24.60
N ASN A 1183 -32.39 -25.67 -25.30
CA ASN A 1183 -33.55 -26.38 -24.76
C ASN A 1183 -34.62 -25.43 -24.16
N VAL A 1184 -34.82 -24.27 -24.80
CA VAL A 1184 -35.78 -23.23 -24.44
C VAL A 1184 -36.97 -23.29 -25.39
N LYS A 1185 -38.19 -23.51 -24.88
CA LYS A 1185 -39.41 -23.46 -25.70
C LYS A 1185 -39.70 -22.02 -26.17
N VAL A 1186 -40.20 -21.90 -27.40
CA VAL A 1186 -40.64 -20.63 -27.97
C VAL A 1186 -42.07 -20.75 -28.53
N PRO A 1187 -42.85 -19.65 -28.59
CA PRO A 1187 -44.14 -19.63 -29.27
C PRO A 1187 -44.06 -20.14 -30.71
N SER A 1188 -45.11 -20.82 -31.16
CA SER A 1188 -45.18 -21.46 -32.48
C SER A 1188 -45.02 -20.48 -33.66
N THR A 1189 -45.32 -19.19 -33.45
CA THR A 1189 -45.05 -18.09 -34.38
C THR A 1189 -43.58 -17.98 -34.80
N TYR A 1190 -42.65 -18.36 -33.93
CA TYR A 1190 -41.21 -18.31 -34.21
C TYR A 1190 -40.67 -19.56 -34.91
N LEU A 1191 -41.33 -20.72 -34.77
CA LEU A 1191 -40.85 -22.01 -35.29
C LEU A 1191 -40.89 -22.12 -36.83
N PHE A 1192 -41.70 -21.29 -37.51
CA PHE A 1192 -41.88 -21.36 -38.97
C PHE A 1192 -40.65 -20.94 -39.80
N SER A 1193 -39.61 -20.37 -39.19
CA SER A 1193 -38.47 -19.80 -39.93
C SER A 1193 -37.41 -20.81 -40.41
N ALA A 1194 -37.48 -22.08 -39.99
CA ALA A 1194 -36.39 -23.05 -40.24
C ALA A 1194 -36.34 -23.62 -41.67
N ASN A 1195 -37.43 -23.54 -42.45
CA ASN A 1195 -37.57 -24.22 -43.76
C ASN A 1195 -37.19 -25.72 -43.75
N GLY A 1196 -37.34 -26.39 -42.60
CA GLY A 1196 -36.99 -27.81 -42.42
C GLY A 1196 -35.48 -28.11 -42.28
N LYS A 1197 -34.64 -27.08 -42.15
CA LYS A 1197 -33.18 -27.20 -42.00
C LYS A 1197 -32.79 -27.26 -40.53
N SER A 1198 -31.74 -28.00 -40.20
CA SER A 1198 -31.14 -27.96 -38.86
C SER A 1198 -30.42 -26.63 -38.60
N THR A 1199 -30.22 -26.30 -37.33
CA THR A 1199 -29.50 -25.08 -36.91
C THR A 1199 -28.13 -24.92 -37.61
N ASN A 1200 -27.34 -26.00 -37.73
CA ASN A 1200 -26.01 -25.94 -38.37
C ASN A 1200 -26.08 -25.74 -39.89
N GLU A 1201 -27.05 -26.36 -40.57
CA GLU A 1201 -27.28 -26.15 -42.01
C GLU A 1201 -27.72 -24.71 -42.29
N PHE A 1202 -28.58 -24.14 -41.45
CA PHE A 1202 -28.98 -22.73 -41.55
C PHE A 1202 -27.80 -21.79 -41.31
N ILE A 1203 -26.96 -22.05 -40.29
CA ILE A 1203 -25.78 -21.22 -39.99
C ILE A 1203 -24.84 -21.19 -41.21
N LYS A 1204 -24.53 -22.35 -41.79
CA LYS A 1204 -23.66 -22.42 -42.98
C LYS A 1204 -24.25 -21.67 -44.17
N GLU A 1205 -25.51 -21.94 -44.52
CA GLU A 1205 -26.19 -21.25 -45.64
C GLU A 1205 -26.31 -19.74 -45.41
N PHE A 1206 -26.48 -19.30 -44.16
CA PHE A 1206 -26.47 -17.89 -43.81
C PHE A 1206 -25.08 -17.26 -44.00
N ASN A 1207 -24.01 -17.95 -43.59
CA ASN A 1207 -22.63 -17.49 -43.76
C ASN A 1207 -22.29 -17.35 -45.25
N ASP A 1208 -22.54 -18.41 -46.03
CA ASP A 1208 -22.38 -18.45 -47.49
C ASP A 1208 -23.14 -17.31 -48.18
N LYS A 1209 -24.45 -17.18 -47.89
CA LYS A 1209 -25.35 -16.23 -48.58
C LYS A 1209 -25.10 -14.77 -48.24
N ASN A 1210 -24.61 -14.46 -47.05
CA ASN A 1210 -24.33 -13.09 -46.61
C ASN A 1210 -22.84 -12.72 -46.68
N CYS A 1211 -21.99 -13.63 -47.18
CA CYS A 1211 -20.53 -13.53 -47.15
C CYS A 1211 -19.98 -13.24 -45.74
N PHE A 1212 -20.64 -13.77 -44.70
CA PHE A 1212 -20.24 -13.56 -43.31
C PHE A 1212 -19.11 -14.53 -42.97
N LYS A 1213 -17.87 -14.04 -43.00
CA LYS A 1213 -16.73 -14.79 -42.47
C LYS A 1213 -16.89 -14.94 -40.95
N SER A 1214 -17.07 -16.17 -40.47
CA SER A 1214 -17.07 -16.49 -39.05
C SER A 1214 -15.65 -16.80 -38.58
N LYS A 1215 -15.17 -16.20 -37.49
CA LYS A 1215 -13.93 -16.65 -36.82
C LYS A 1215 -13.98 -18.11 -36.36
N ILE A 1216 -15.18 -18.69 -36.22
CA ILE A 1216 -15.35 -20.11 -35.93
C ILE A 1216 -14.87 -21.00 -37.09
N GLU A 1217 -14.97 -20.54 -38.34
CA GLU A 1217 -14.68 -21.36 -39.53
C GLU A 1217 -13.18 -21.31 -39.91
N VAL A 1218 -12.55 -20.13 -39.78
CA VAL A 1218 -11.13 -19.91 -40.11
C VAL A 1218 -10.22 -20.82 -39.26
N ASP A 1219 -10.44 -20.86 -37.95
CA ASP A 1219 -9.64 -21.67 -37.02
C ASP A 1219 -9.80 -23.20 -37.24
N VAL A 1220 -10.85 -23.64 -37.95
CA VAL A 1220 -11.10 -25.07 -38.20
C VAL A 1220 -10.38 -25.56 -39.46
N GLU A 1221 -10.26 -24.72 -40.48
CA GLU A 1221 -9.46 -25.02 -41.68
C GLU A 1221 -7.95 -25.01 -41.34
N SER A 1222 -7.48 -24.06 -40.54
CA SER A 1222 -6.07 -24.00 -40.07
C SER A 1222 -5.69 -25.05 -39.01
N ILE A 1223 -6.54 -26.06 -38.78
CA ILE A 1223 -6.30 -27.25 -37.93
C ILE A 1223 -6.49 -28.54 -38.76
N GLU A 1224 -6.75 -28.43 -40.07
CA GLU A 1224 -6.79 -29.57 -41.02
C GLU A 1224 -5.69 -29.50 -42.10
N GLU A 1225 -4.91 -28.41 -42.16
CA GLU A 1225 -3.57 -28.34 -42.78
C GLU A 1225 -2.45 -28.73 -41.79
#